data_AF-A0A820LD73-F1
#
_entry.id   AF-A0A820LD73-F1
#
_cell.length_a   1.000
_cell.length_b   1.000
_cell.length_c   1.000
_cell.angle_alpha   90.00
_cell.angle_beta   90.00
_cell.angle_gamma   90.00
#
_symmetry.space_group_name_H-M   'P 1'
#
loop_
_entity.id
_entity.type
_entity.pdbx_description
1 polymer ?
#
loop_
_entity_poly.entity_id
_entity_poly.type
_entity_poly.pdbx_seq_one_letter_code
_entity_poly.pdbx_strand_id
1 'polypeptide(L)'
;MFAIVSPSINKETKTNDAFDGEINRVAVDNSGRIGLLYDGHRDRILEQQNIFNLETSTQIIRSIRCTLTKTKSESSQNILKIIGVEPELRLSILLNLTKKIESFVNIDHSHPINEYTRSIVYSYLDREEKIADSPEVEKLLNKPLILDSTATHVITQVVYGTDFSVILQLPNVWNFVEDIDRVLNKLLTLFKDQQKTCTLTEDDKNILDKIVETKVYSNIPQMRNITTIYDIYRYIQQNKNTSSNYPISYSIRPIKIVNPQYDRENEKFIRIPREIHAIIEDYVVQIRVDMEQIEKLIARDITDLSRKHLKKQFGAIENRWLDVKNKFDNEIQQISKLVLNIRSGKIENIMSHQILNHSDQIMMITNLNGLKQNIEQIKAKETFIRYMNQREFQYLNAAEYKIGETDDGKLIKYKLVENDENTYILCSSDRLNKNNSEKLQNVISDLMERAEKNSNSRLIYADFSDCTFQLSSITILLPPKDTQEKTIEPAPSSSPQSAVEPDNPISNSMNADRLNAPETLKATTIDETINILLLGETGVGKSTFINAFANYLTFETLDEAETDKPFVLMPVSFLITTGDNFEEHTVEFGGLTDSSNEDFSHAGQSITQRCKSYTFQMGDTYQTELRIIDTPGFGDTRGSEQDDMNMQHILEYINNLTHINAICFLLKPNSTKLNIFFLSCLTQLFSLLDSNALNNIIFCFTSARSTFYTPGDTAPLLKKMLTSLSIGSVPFRKENTFCFDSEAFRYLVARQNKIQFDNNEKQEYEMSWKTSVSESKRLVDYIRKDVPVYRIEKSIQSMKHAQFEILDMARPILETIRNILRNLILQKMTSFKVSIILRPKVNLCSGVHCLVCKPDLYFVGTFPVAYHPPHIVQQDRCGCGCPLDQHTPMDYVLQYEVSNDGSIESEKQMSDMLYELCYSSAEFAYFLLHVVCCTNDDPFFIGFAQMIAEECDITNRKMSSQLNTQLADDLRQLGKRYEERLNEIVQQRNPTNLSDLYNLMNNVARFPMVREQIAVVKVGRKIMMKQHEYEIPIE
;
A
#
# COMPACT_ATOMS: atom_id res chain seq x y z
N MET A 1 17.01 8.15 -1.92
CA MET A 1 18.43 8.20 -2.31
C MET A 1 18.61 7.36 -3.56
N PHE A 2 18.57 7.96 -4.75
CA PHE A 2 19.10 7.34 -5.97
C PHE A 2 20.42 8.07 -6.27
N ALA A 3 21.54 7.42 -5.97
CA ALA A 3 22.85 7.93 -6.37
C ALA A 3 22.96 7.74 -7.89
N ILE A 4 23.00 8.84 -8.63
CA ILE A 4 23.47 8.85 -10.02
C ILE A 4 24.97 8.54 -9.96
N VAL A 5 25.31 7.26 -9.93
CA VAL A 5 26.68 6.81 -10.25
C VAL A 5 26.74 6.71 -11.76
N SER A 6 27.04 7.83 -12.42
CA SER A 6 27.52 7.78 -13.81
C SER A 6 28.92 7.16 -13.81
N PRO A 7 29.23 6.18 -14.68
CA PRO A 7 30.59 5.73 -14.87
C PRO A 7 31.41 6.89 -15.44
N SER A 8 32.53 7.21 -14.82
CA SER A 8 33.52 8.16 -15.32
C SER A 8 34.13 7.63 -16.63
N ILE A 9 33.56 8.05 -17.78
CA ILE A 9 34.12 7.78 -19.10
C ILE A 9 34.69 9.10 -19.65
N ASN A 10 36.00 9.26 -19.54
CA ASN A 10 36.76 10.30 -20.24
C ASN A 10 36.90 9.90 -21.73
N LYS A 11 35.94 10.29 -22.58
CA LYS A 11 36.11 10.24 -24.03
C LYS A 11 35.72 11.57 -24.66
N GLU A 12 36.68 12.24 -25.28
CA GLU A 12 36.42 13.33 -26.22
C GLU A 12 35.63 12.78 -27.42
N THR A 13 34.45 13.34 -27.68
CA THR A 13 33.68 13.06 -28.90
C THR A 13 33.81 14.25 -29.85
N LYS A 14 34.52 14.07 -30.97
CA LYS A 14 34.60 15.08 -32.04
C LYS A 14 33.27 15.14 -32.79
N THR A 15 32.67 16.33 -32.91
CA THR A 15 31.34 16.56 -33.54
C THR A 15 31.42 17.26 -34.90
N ASN A 16 32.52 17.13 -35.64
CA ASN A 16 32.88 18.10 -36.69
C ASN A 16 32.15 17.98 -38.05
N ASP A 17 31.28 17.00 -38.26
CA ASP A 17 30.61 16.83 -39.56
C ASP A 17 29.13 17.25 -39.48
N ALA A 18 28.71 18.10 -40.42
CA ALA A 18 27.31 18.48 -40.60
C ALA A 18 26.46 17.23 -40.90
N PHE A 19 25.26 17.14 -40.34
CA PHE A 19 24.39 16.00 -40.62
C PHE A 19 23.72 16.16 -41.99
N ASP A 20 24.18 15.40 -42.97
CA ASP A 20 23.68 15.44 -44.35
C ASP A 20 22.52 14.44 -44.62
N GLY A 21 22.08 13.69 -43.60
CA GLY A 21 21.05 12.66 -43.75
C GLY A 21 19.61 13.19 -43.67
N GLU A 22 18.67 12.32 -44.01
CA GLU A 22 17.25 12.55 -43.80
C GLU A 22 16.88 12.42 -42.30
N ILE A 23 16.00 13.30 -41.84
CA ILE A 23 15.52 13.33 -40.46
C ILE A 23 14.01 13.12 -40.48
N ASN A 24 13.54 12.15 -39.70
CA ASN A 24 12.11 11.96 -39.45
C ASN A 24 11.72 12.65 -38.12
N ARG A 25 10.54 13.27 -38.12
CA ARG A 25 9.94 13.95 -36.97
C ARG A 25 8.48 13.59 -36.88
N VAL A 26 8.00 13.25 -35.68
CA VAL A 26 6.56 13.30 -35.39
C VAL A 26 6.05 14.72 -35.65
N ALA A 27 4.90 14.83 -36.30
CA ALA A 27 4.31 16.10 -36.68
C ALA A 27 3.68 16.80 -35.47
N VAL A 28 4.48 17.61 -34.78
CA VAL A 28 4.02 18.38 -33.62
C VAL A 28 3.23 19.63 -34.01
N ASP A 29 3.51 20.20 -35.18
CA ASP A 29 2.81 21.34 -35.77
C ASP A 29 1.95 20.84 -36.93
N ASN A 30 0.64 21.08 -36.94
CA ASN A 30 -0.27 20.56 -37.98
C ASN A 30 -0.17 21.30 -39.34
N SER A 31 0.58 22.41 -39.40
CA SER A 31 0.74 23.24 -40.61
C SER A 31 1.75 22.70 -41.61
N GLY A 32 2.54 21.68 -41.26
CA GLY A 32 3.63 21.21 -42.11
C GLY A 32 3.17 20.64 -43.45
N ARG A 33 3.78 21.14 -44.52
CA ARG A 33 3.53 20.77 -45.91
C ARG A 33 4.87 20.62 -46.63
N ILE A 34 4.85 19.85 -47.71
CA ILE A 34 6.02 19.68 -48.58
C ILE A 34 6.48 21.05 -49.10
N GLY A 35 7.79 21.27 -49.13
CA GLY A 35 8.41 22.51 -49.60
C GLY A 35 8.55 23.61 -48.54
N LEU A 36 7.95 23.45 -47.35
CA LEU A 36 8.16 24.40 -46.25
C LEU A 36 9.56 24.27 -45.65
N LEU A 37 10.11 25.41 -45.24
CA LEU A 37 11.37 25.49 -44.51
C LEU A 37 11.21 25.06 -43.05
N TYR A 38 12.26 24.42 -42.54
CA TYR A 38 12.34 23.90 -41.18
C TYR A 38 13.65 24.32 -40.50
N ASP A 39 13.55 24.82 -39.28
CA ASP A 39 14.67 25.18 -38.42
C ASP A 39 14.98 24.01 -37.47
N GLY A 40 15.93 23.18 -37.89
CA GLY A 40 16.40 22.01 -37.12
C GLY A 40 17.01 22.36 -35.76
N HIS A 41 17.50 23.59 -35.53
CA HIS A 41 18.03 23.97 -34.22
C HIS A 41 16.95 24.00 -33.14
N ARG A 42 15.76 24.47 -33.53
CA ARG A 42 14.60 24.69 -32.65
C ARG A 42 13.47 23.68 -32.84
N ASP A 43 13.55 22.85 -33.88
CA ASP A 43 12.49 21.96 -34.34
C ASP A 43 11.17 22.70 -34.62
N ARG A 44 11.22 23.69 -35.52
CA ARG A 44 10.04 24.50 -35.89
C ARG A 44 9.92 24.73 -37.39
N ILE A 45 8.67 24.85 -37.85
CA ILE A 45 8.32 25.21 -39.24
C ILE A 45 8.36 26.73 -39.38
N LEU A 46 8.90 27.22 -40.50
CA LEU A 46 8.97 28.65 -40.81
C LEU A 46 7.84 29.02 -41.80
N GLU A 47 6.70 29.46 -41.26
CA GLU A 47 5.41 29.63 -41.98
C GLU A 47 5.43 30.63 -43.15
N GLN A 48 6.45 31.49 -43.29
CA GLN A 48 6.44 32.62 -44.21
C GLN A 48 7.05 32.35 -45.60
N GLN A 49 7.59 31.16 -45.87
CA GLN A 49 8.35 30.90 -47.11
C GLN A 49 8.09 29.49 -47.66
N ASN A 50 7.00 29.30 -48.41
CA ASN A 50 6.87 28.15 -49.30
C ASN A 50 7.64 28.47 -50.59
N ILE A 51 8.90 28.06 -50.64
CA ILE A 51 9.84 28.44 -51.72
C ILE A 51 9.56 27.65 -53.00
N PHE A 52 8.95 26.48 -52.85
CA PHE A 52 8.78 25.56 -53.95
C PHE A 52 7.33 25.12 -54.02
N ASN A 53 6.59 25.66 -54.98
CA ASN A 53 5.29 25.12 -55.38
C ASN A 53 5.55 23.81 -56.17
N LEU A 54 6.07 22.80 -55.48
CA LEU A 54 6.52 21.54 -56.06
C LEU A 54 5.32 20.66 -56.40
N GLU A 55 5.41 19.98 -57.53
CA GLU A 55 4.56 18.83 -57.78
C GLU A 55 4.86 17.73 -56.75
N THR A 56 3.80 17.09 -56.27
CA THR A 56 3.88 16.07 -55.24
C THR A 56 3.34 14.75 -55.78
N SER A 57 4.03 13.66 -55.47
CA SER A 57 3.51 12.30 -55.64
C SER A 57 2.74 11.89 -54.38
N THR A 58 1.60 11.22 -54.55
CA THR A 58 0.77 10.74 -53.43
C THR A 58 0.61 9.23 -53.51
N GLN A 59 0.88 8.55 -52.40
CA GLN A 59 0.69 7.12 -52.24
C GLN A 59 -0.32 6.84 -51.12
N ILE A 60 -1.36 6.05 -51.41
CA ILE A 60 -2.35 5.61 -50.41
C ILE A 60 -1.78 4.39 -49.68
N ILE A 61 -1.78 4.42 -48.34
CA ILE A 61 -1.18 3.35 -47.49
C ILE A 61 -2.27 2.52 -46.80
N ARG A 62 -3.20 3.18 -46.10
CA ARG A 62 -4.28 2.55 -45.31
C ARG A 62 -3.80 1.43 -44.37
N SER A 63 -2.89 1.75 -43.45
CA SER A 63 -2.40 0.80 -42.44
C SER A 63 -2.71 1.26 -41.01
N ILE A 64 -3.01 0.31 -40.12
CA ILE A 64 -3.29 0.58 -38.69
C ILE A 64 -2.21 -0.06 -37.83
N ARG A 65 -1.63 0.73 -36.94
CA ARG A 65 -0.81 0.29 -35.83
C ARG A 65 -1.52 0.63 -34.52
N CYS A 66 -1.71 -0.36 -33.66
CA CYS A 66 -2.30 -0.15 -32.35
C CYS A 66 -1.65 -1.06 -31.30
N THR A 67 -1.14 -0.47 -30.22
CA THR A 67 -0.40 -1.16 -29.16
C THR A 67 -0.83 -0.68 -27.79
N LEU A 68 -0.98 -1.62 -26.85
CA LEU A 68 -1.18 -1.37 -25.43
C LEU A 68 0.10 -1.79 -24.71
N THR A 69 0.65 -0.90 -23.90
CA THR A 69 1.82 -1.19 -23.07
C THR A 69 1.45 -0.99 -21.61
N LYS A 70 1.85 -1.98 -20.79
CA LYS A 70 1.75 -1.90 -19.33
C LYS A 70 3.07 -1.34 -18.82
N THR A 71 2.99 -0.26 -18.05
CA THR A 71 4.20 0.37 -17.50
C THR A 71 4.60 -0.36 -16.23
N LYS A 72 5.91 -0.39 -15.92
CA LYS A 72 6.46 -0.92 -14.67
C LYS A 72 7.00 0.23 -13.81
N SER A 73 7.12 0.04 -12.50
CA SER A 73 7.72 1.01 -11.56
C SER A 73 9.11 1.52 -11.98
N GLU A 74 9.90 0.71 -12.70
CA GLU A 74 11.24 1.07 -13.21
C GLU A 74 11.25 1.77 -14.59
N SER A 75 10.09 2.05 -15.17
CA SER A 75 10.01 2.60 -16.54
C SER A 75 10.37 4.08 -16.58
N SER A 76 10.87 4.57 -17.73
CA SER A 76 11.23 5.99 -17.85
C SER A 76 10.02 6.88 -17.56
N GLN A 77 10.16 7.85 -16.66
CA GLN A 77 9.11 8.84 -16.36
C GLN A 77 8.80 9.77 -17.54
N ASN A 78 9.59 9.72 -18.62
CA ASN A 78 9.39 10.56 -19.78
C ASN A 78 8.24 10.05 -20.68
N ILE A 79 7.07 10.68 -20.57
CA ILE A 79 5.88 10.39 -21.41
C ILE A 79 6.18 10.54 -22.89
N LEU A 80 7.01 11.51 -23.30
CA LEU A 80 7.36 11.69 -24.70
C LEU A 80 8.11 10.47 -25.25
N LYS A 81 8.86 9.75 -24.40
CA LYS A 81 9.47 8.47 -24.77
C LYS A 81 8.42 7.39 -24.99
N ILE A 82 7.44 7.31 -24.10
CA ILE A 82 6.37 6.31 -24.10
C ILE A 82 5.50 6.43 -25.37
N ILE A 83 5.17 7.67 -25.77
CA ILE A 83 4.38 7.95 -26.97
C ILE A 83 5.23 7.95 -28.27
N GLY A 84 6.53 7.66 -28.19
CA GLY A 84 7.38 7.42 -29.35
C GLY A 84 7.96 8.66 -30.04
N VAL A 85 8.07 9.81 -29.35
CA VAL A 85 8.72 11.01 -29.89
C VAL A 85 10.24 10.80 -30.01
N GLU A 86 10.85 11.25 -31.10
CA GLU A 86 12.27 11.06 -31.36
C GLU A 86 13.16 11.84 -30.36
N PRO A 87 14.33 11.30 -29.95
CA PRO A 87 15.21 11.90 -28.94
C PRO A 87 15.44 13.41 -29.10
N GLU A 88 15.88 13.86 -30.27
CA GLU A 88 16.17 15.28 -30.53
C GLU A 88 14.92 16.16 -30.40
N LEU A 89 13.78 15.69 -30.89
CA LEU A 89 12.51 16.42 -30.81
C LEU A 89 12.00 16.46 -29.37
N ARG A 90 12.17 15.38 -28.59
CA ARG A 90 11.84 15.36 -27.16
C ARG A 90 12.56 16.45 -26.40
N LEU A 91 13.86 16.62 -26.67
CA LEU A 91 14.64 17.66 -26.02
C LEU A 91 14.15 19.06 -26.41
N SER A 92 13.81 19.27 -27.69
CA SER A 92 13.23 20.53 -28.16
C SER A 92 11.91 20.87 -27.49
N ILE A 93 11.05 19.86 -27.25
CA ILE A 93 9.78 20.01 -26.53
C ILE A 93 10.03 20.29 -25.05
N LEU A 94 10.86 19.49 -24.38
CA LEU A 94 11.22 19.65 -22.97
C LEU A 94 11.88 21.00 -22.65
N LEU A 95 12.54 21.61 -23.64
CA LEU A 95 13.20 22.92 -23.51
C LEU A 95 12.36 24.09 -24.02
N ASN A 96 11.10 23.85 -24.44
CA ASN A 96 10.22 24.86 -25.01
C ASN A 96 10.84 25.59 -26.24
N LEU A 97 11.63 24.89 -27.05
CA LEU A 97 12.25 25.44 -28.27
C LEU A 97 11.28 25.46 -29.46
N THR A 98 10.33 24.54 -29.46
CA THR A 98 9.26 24.45 -30.46
C THR A 98 8.20 25.54 -30.20
N LYS A 99 7.40 25.88 -31.23
CA LYS A 99 6.20 26.73 -31.04
C LYS A 99 5.34 26.05 -29.96
N LYS A 100 4.76 26.79 -29.01
CA LYS A 100 3.89 26.20 -27.96
C LYS A 100 2.79 25.36 -28.63
N ILE A 101 2.93 24.04 -28.61
CA ILE A 101 2.00 23.11 -29.24
C ILE A 101 0.95 22.77 -28.19
N GLU A 102 -0.29 23.21 -28.39
CA GLU A 102 -1.42 22.88 -27.51
C GLU A 102 -1.54 21.38 -27.20
N SER A 103 -1.16 20.49 -28.12
CA SER A 103 -1.11 19.03 -27.93
C SER A 103 -0.15 18.55 -26.83
N PHE A 104 0.89 19.33 -26.52
CA PHE A 104 1.96 18.98 -25.57
C PHE A 104 2.16 20.07 -24.51
N VAL A 105 1.25 21.05 -24.41
CA VAL A 105 1.31 22.13 -23.40
C VAL A 105 1.29 21.57 -21.98
N ASN A 106 0.71 20.38 -21.79
CA ASN A 106 0.66 19.68 -20.52
C ASN A 106 1.14 18.23 -20.72
N ILE A 107 2.45 17.99 -20.80
CA ILE A 107 3.07 16.63 -20.67
C ILE A 107 2.95 16.11 -19.22
N ASP A 108 2.03 16.70 -18.49
CA ASP A 108 1.84 16.70 -17.07
C ASP A 108 0.83 15.60 -16.76
N HIS A 109 1.33 14.44 -16.34
CA HIS A 109 0.50 13.34 -15.87
C HIS A 109 0.35 13.46 -14.36
N SER A 110 -0.90 13.41 -13.85
CA SER A 110 -1.16 13.73 -12.45
C SER A 110 -0.76 12.67 -11.44
N HIS A 111 -0.34 11.52 -11.93
CA HIS A 111 0.05 10.39 -11.10
C HIS A 111 1.48 9.94 -11.45
N PRO A 112 2.21 9.33 -10.49
CA PRO A 112 3.47 8.67 -10.81
C PRO A 112 3.25 7.58 -11.86
N ILE A 113 4.16 7.48 -12.82
CA ILE A 113 4.14 6.39 -13.79
C ILE A 113 4.57 5.11 -13.07
N ASN A 114 3.67 4.12 -12.99
CA ASN A 114 3.87 2.88 -12.24
C ASN A 114 3.12 1.69 -12.89
N GLU A 115 3.02 0.56 -12.17
CA GLU A 115 2.31 -0.66 -12.58
C GLU A 115 0.81 -0.47 -12.85
N TYR A 116 0.22 0.64 -12.41
CA TYR A 116 -1.17 1.03 -12.67
C TYR A 116 -1.31 1.97 -13.87
N THR A 117 -0.22 2.32 -14.55
CA THR A 117 -0.25 3.16 -15.75
C THR A 117 -0.30 2.30 -17.02
N ARG A 118 -1.28 2.57 -17.91
CA ARG A 118 -1.38 1.97 -19.24
C ARG A 118 -1.17 3.02 -20.31
N SER A 119 -0.44 2.67 -21.37
CA SER A 119 -0.30 3.52 -22.55
C SER A 119 -0.84 2.83 -23.80
N ILE A 120 -1.74 3.51 -24.51
CA ILE A 120 -2.27 3.05 -25.81
C ILE A 120 -1.72 3.97 -26.89
N VAL A 121 -1.06 3.41 -27.88
CA VAL A 121 -0.61 4.14 -29.08
C VAL A 121 -1.40 3.63 -30.26
N TYR A 122 -2.08 4.52 -30.98
CA TYR A 122 -2.86 4.24 -32.17
C TYR A 122 -2.41 5.16 -33.31
N SER A 123 -2.10 4.56 -34.46
CA SER A 123 -1.71 5.26 -35.67
C SER A 123 -2.38 4.63 -36.87
N TYR A 124 -3.22 5.38 -37.57
CA TYR A 124 -3.79 5.02 -38.86
C TYR A 124 -3.14 5.87 -39.95
N LEU A 125 -2.31 5.24 -40.78
CA LEU A 125 -1.66 5.88 -41.91
C LEU A 125 -2.62 5.87 -43.11
N ASP A 126 -3.09 7.05 -43.51
CA ASP A 126 -4.01 7.22 -44.64
C ASP A 126 -3.21 7.25 -45.96
N ARG A 127 -2.34 8.25 -46.08
CA ARG A 127 -1.53 8.51 -47.27
C ARG A 127 -0.17 9.11 -46.93
N GLU A 128 0.72 9.01 -47.89
CA GLU A 128 2.05 9.61 -47.87
C GLU A 128 2.20 10.49 -49.10
N GLU A 129 2.65 11.72 -48.90
CA GLU A 129 2.96 12.67 -49.96
C GLU A 129 4.48 12.90 -49.97
N LYS A 130 5.09 12.88 -51.15
CA LYS A 130 6.52 13.20 -51.35
C LYS A 130 6.70 14.16 -52.51
N ILE A 131 7.83 14.86 -52.55
CA ILE A 131 8.28 15.60 -53.73
C ILE A 131 8.27 14.64 -54.94
N ALA A 132 7.65 15.05 -56.05
CA ALA A 132 7.61 14.24 -57.27
C ALA A 132 9.00 14.16 -57.92
N ASP A 133 9.33 12.97 -58.45
CA ASP A 133 10.52 12.77 -59.27
C ASP A 133 10.20 13.18 -60.72
N SER A 134 10.30 14.48 -61.02
CA SER A 134 10.06 15.03 -62.36
C SER A 134 11.16 16.01 -62.78
N PRO A 135 11.49 16.08 -64.09
CA PRO A 135 12.47 17.04 -64.63
C PRO A 135 12.14 18.50 -64.28
N GLU A 136 10.86 18.84 -64.19
CA GLU A 136 10.36 20.16 -63.81
C GLU A 136 10.70 20.51 -62.36
N VAL A 137 10.52 19.55 -61.44
CA VAL A 137 10.88 19.69 -60.03
C VAL A 137 12.40 19.84 -59.87
N GLU A 138 13.19 19.00 -60.56
CA GLU A 138 14.66 19.08 -60.53
C GLU A 138 15.17 20.45 -61.00
N LYS A 139 14.53 21.02 -62.04
CA LYS A 139 14.85 22.36 -62.53
C LYS A 139 14.49 23.47 -61.53
N LEU A 140 13.40 23.32 -60.77
CA LEU A 140 13.02 24.27 -59.72
C LEU A 140 13.96 24.21 -58.52
N LEU A 141 14.36 23.00 -58.12
CA LEU A 141 15.29 22.75 -57.02
C LEU A 141 16.70 23.28 -57.30
N ASN A 142 17.14 23.31 -58.56
CA ASN A 142 18.45 23.82 -58.96
C ASN A 142 18.53 25.35 -59.15
N LYS A 143 17.49 26.12 -58.80
CA LYS A 143 17.56 27.59 -58.88
C LYS A 143 18.38 28.15 -57.71
N PRO A 144 19.21 29.19 -57.92
CA PRO A 144 19.90 29.87 -56.82
C PRO A 144 18.91 30.36 -55.78
N LEU A 145 19.15 29.98 -54.53
CA LEU A 145 18.25 30.27 -53.42
C LEU A 145 18.97 31.14 -52.38
N ILE A 146 18.44 32.34 -52.13
CA ILE A 146 18.93 33.26 -51.09
C ILE A 146 17.82 33.37 -50.05
N LEU A 147 18.10 32.95 -48.82
CA LEU A 147 17.16 32.99 -47.71
C LEU A 147 17.67 33.94 -46.64
N ASP A 148 16.80 34.78 -46.10
CA ASP A 148 17.08 35.53 -44.86
C ASP A 148 16.30 34.87 -43.70
N SER A 149 16.68 33.63 -43.36
CA SER A 149 15.98 32.84 -42.34
C SER A 149 16.92 31.89 -41.60
N THR A 150 16.48 31.32 -40.47
CA THR A 150 17.24 30.32 -39.69
C THR A 150 17.04 28.89 -40.20
N ALA A 151 16.62 28.75 -41.44
CA ALA A 151 16.26 27.46 -42.01
C ALA A 151 17.50 26.59 -42.24
N THR A 152 17.38 25.31 -41.92
CA THR A 152 18.45 24.31 -42.16
C THR A 152 17.97 23.17 -43.04
N HIS A 153 16.66 22.88 -43.00
CA HIS A 153 16.04 21.77 -43.72
C HIS A 153 14.79 22.22 -44.48
N VAL A 154 14.35 21.39 -45.41
CA VAL A 154 13.06 21.48 -46.12
C VAL A 154 12.26 20.21 -45.85
N ILE A 155 10.94 20.34 -45.69
CA ILE A 155 10.03 19.19 -45.61
C ILE A 155 9.90 18.57 -47.00
N THR A 156 10.40 17.35 -47.17
CA THR A 156 10.41 16.63 -48.46
C THR A 156 9.31 15.57 -48.56
N GLN A 157 8.79 15.15 -47.42
CA GLN A 157 7.72 14.17 -47.35
C GLN A 157 6.86 14.40 -46.11
N VAL A 158 5.56 14.14 -46.25
CA VAL A 158 4.56 14.22 -45.18
C VAL A 158 3.70 12.97 -45.18
N VAL A 159 3.54 12.34 -44.01
CA VAL A 159 2.60 11.24 -43.82
C VAL A 159 1.36 11.80 -43.14
N TYR A 160 0.17 11.52 -43.70
CA TYR A 160 -1.12 11.97 -43.16
C TYR A 160 -1.91 10.80 -42.60
N GLY A 161 -2.73 11.10 -41.59
CA GLY A 161 -3.59 10.11 -40.98
C GLY A 161 -4.06 10.50 -39.59
N THR A 162 -4.53 9.50 -38.84
CA THR A 162 -5.03 9.67 -37.47
C THR A 162 -4.02 9.08 -36.50
N ASP A 163 -3.44 9.91 -35.63
CA ASP A 163 -2.48 9.47 -34.64
C ASP A 163 -2.89 9.99 -33.25
N PHE A 164 -2.95 9.07 -32.29
CA PHE A 164 -3.14 9.43 -30.91
C PHE A 164 -2.46 8.45 -29.96
N SER A 165 -2.01 8.99 -28.83
CA SER A 165 -1.52 8.25 -27.70
C SER A 165 -2.34 8.60 -26.46
N VAL A 166 -2.74 7.58 -25.71
CA VAL A 166 -3.52 7.73 -24.47
C VAL A 166 -2.71 7.19 -23.31
N ILE A 167 -2.58 7.97 -22.25
CA ILE A 167 -2.06 7.52 -20.95
C ILE A 167 -3.25 7.38 -20.01
N LEU A 168 -3.39 6.20 -19.41
CA LEU A 168 -4.47 5.85 -18.50
C LEU A 168 -3.89 5.54 -17.11
N GLN A 169 -4.46 6.16 -16.07
CA GLN A 169 -4.20 5.79 -14.69
C GLN A 169 -5.31 4.87 -14.19
N LEU A 170 -4.96 3.65 -13.81
CA LEU A 170 -5.88 2.67 -13.24
C LEU A 170 -6.03 2.88 -11.72
N PRO A 171 -7.14 2.42 -11.13
CA PRO A 171 -7.28 2.36 -9.68
C PRO A 171 -6.26 1.38 -9.08
N ASN A 172 -5.75 1.70 -7.89
CA ASN A 172 -4.86 0.82 -7.12
C ASN A 172 -5.65 -0.29 -6.41
N VAL A 173 -6.47 -1.04 -7.16
CA VAL A 173 -7.27 -2.15 -6.67
C VAL A 173 -7.18 -3.28 -7.68
N TRP A 174 -6.53 -4.38 -7.30
CA TRP A 174 -6.09 -5.45 -8.22
C TRP A 174 -7.21 -6.00 -9.10
N ASN A 175 -8.39 -6.27 -8.54
CA ASN A 175 -9.51 -6.85 -9.28
C ASN A 175 -10.05 -5.91 -10.38
N PHE A 176 -9.93 -4.59 -10.23
CA PHE A 176 -10.29 -3.66 -11.29
C PHE A 176 -9.24 -3.59 -12.41
N VAL A 177 -7.96 -3.83 -12.09
CA VAL A 177 -6.87 -3.80 -13.07
C VAL A 177 -7.06 -4.89 -14.12
N GLU A 178 -7.37 -6.12 -13.73
CA GLU A 178 -7.59 -7.23 -14.67
C GLU A 178 -8.82 -7.02 -15.54
N ASP A 179 -9.94 -6.58 -14.95
CA ASP A 179 -11.17 -6.30 -15.68
C ASP A 179 -10.97 -5.18 -16.70
N ILE A 180 -10.31 -4.09 -16.30
CA ILE A 180 -10.01 -2.98 -17.21
C ILE A 180 -9.05 -3.46 -18.31
N ASP A 181 -7.99 -4.21 -17.98
CA ASP A 181 -7.06 -4.75 -18.98
C ASP A 181 -7.76 -5.65 -19.99
N ARG A 182 -8.71 -6.49 -19.56
CA ARG A 182 -9.53 -7.31 -20.45
C ARG A 182 -10.34 -6.45 -21.42
N VAL A 183 -11.02 -5.42 -20.92
CA VAL A 183 -11.83 -4.52 -21.76
C VAL A 183 -10.96 -3.67 -22.69
N LEU A 184 -9.79 -3.20 -22.23
CA LEU A 184 -8.82 -2.50 -23.07
C LEU A 184 -8.29 -3.41 -24.19
N ASN A 185 -7.99 -4.67 -23.93
CA ASN A 185 -7.60 -5.61 -24.98
C ASN A 185 -8.73 -5.82 -26.01
N LYS A 186 -9.98 -5.93 -25.55
CA LYS A 186 -11.16 -5.95 -26.44
C LYS A 186 -11.23 -4.67 -27.29
N LEU A 187 -11.09 -3.49 -26.68
CA LEU A 187 -11.03 -2.20 -27.37
C LEU A 187 -9.95 -2.17 -28.46
N LEU A 188 -8.74 -2.68 -28.17
CA LEU A 188 -7.65 -2.76 -29.13
C LEU A 188 -7.99 -3.61 -30.35
N THR A 189 -8.72 -4.72 -30.16
CA THR A 189 -9.18 -5.53 -31.30
C THR A 189 -10.18 -4.76 -32.16
N LEU A 190 -11.07 -3.97 -31.56
CA LEU A 190 -12.03 -3.11 -32.26
C LEU A 190 -11.36 -1.96 -33.02
N PHE A 191 -10.25 -1.44 -32.50
CA PHE A 191 -9.44 -0.43 -33.18
C PHE A 191 -8.72 -0.98 -34.43
N LYS A 192 -8.27 -2.23 -34.38
CA LYS A 192 -7.57 -2.89 -35.50
C LYS A 192 -8.52 -3.40 -36.59
N ASP A 193 -9.69 -3.89 -36.20
CA ASP A 193 -10.64 -4.55 -37.09
C ASP A 193 -11.88 -3.66 -37.29
N GLN A 194 -11.77 -2.70 -38.21
CA GLN A 194 -12.84 -1.73 -38.46
C GLN A 194 -14.08 -2.33 -39.14
N GLN A 195 -14.02 -3.58 -39.61
CA GLN A 195 -15.11 -4.28 -40.32
C GLN A 195 -15.99 -5.16 -39.40
N LYS A 196 -15.61 -5.37 -38.14
CA LYS A 196 -16.40 -6.14 -37.17
C LYS A 196 -17.67 -5.42 -36.73
N THR A 197 -18.76 -6.18 -36.58
CA THR A 197 -20.07 -5.75 -36.04
C THR A 197 -20.13 -5.70 -34.52
N CYS A 198 -19.07 -6.11 -33.82
CA CYS A 198 -19.01 -6.14 -32.36
C CYS A 198 -18.81 -4.74 -31.79
N THR A 199 -19.55 -4.40 -30.74
CA THR A 199 -19.48 -3.13 -30.01
C THR A 199 -19.15 -3.38 -28.54
N LEU A 200 -18.72 -2.33 -27.85
CA LEU A 200 -18.60 -2.37 -26.38
C LEU A 200 -20.00 -2.42 -25.76
N THR A 201 -20.19 -3.27 -24.75
CA THR A 201 -21.43 -3.37 -23.97
C THR A 201 -21.51 -2.23 -22.93
N GLU A 202 -22.68 -2.06 -22.30
CA GLU A 202 -22.80 -1.10 -21.19
C GLU A 202 -21.95 -1.54 -19.98
N ASP A 203 -21.77 -2.85 -19.79
CA ASP A 203 -20.87 -3.38 -18.76
C ASP A 203 -19.39 -3.04 -19.05
N ASP A 204 -18.96 -3.16 -20.30
CA ASP A 204 -17.61 -2.75 -20.71
C ASP A 204 -17.38 -1.26 -20.40
N LYS A 205 -18.39 -0.41 -20.67
CA LYS A 205 -18.33 1.01 -20.36
C LYS A 205 -18.23 1.25 -18.85
N ASN A 206 -19.07 0.59 -18.05
CA ASN A 206 -19.01 0.69 -16.59
C ASN A 206 -17.65 0.27 -16.02
N ILE A 207 -16.95 -0.67 -16.66
CA ILE A 207 -15.58 -1.06 -16.30
C ILE A 207 -14.58 0.06 -16.67
N LEU A 208 -14.69 0.62 -17.88
CA LEU A 208 -13.80 1.70 -18.33
C LEU A 208 -14.00 3.01 -17.56
N ASP A 209 -15.21 3.27 -17.04
CA ASP A 209 -15.51 4.44 -16.21
C ASP A 209 -14.81 4.41 -14.84
N LYS A 210 -14.21 3.27 -14.45
CA LYS A 210 -13.39 3.14 -13.23
C LYS A 210 -11.96 3.68 -13.41
N ILE A 211 -11.55 4.05 -14.63
CA ILE A 211 -10.24 4.62 -14.90
C ILE A 211 -10.15 5.99 -14.20
N VAL A 212 -9.08 6.19 -13.42
CA VAL A 212 -8.88 7.36 -12.57
C VAL A 212 -8.57 8.61 -13.40
N GLU A 213 -7.70 8.47 -14.41
CA GLU A 213 -7.29 9.57 -15.27
C GLU A 213 -7.09 9.06 -16.70
N THR A 214 -7.53 9.83 -17.69
CA THR A 214 -7.27 9.61 -19.11
C THR A 214 -6.66 10.88 -19.70
N LYS A 215 -5.44 10.77 -20.23
CA LYS A 215 -4.71 11.86 -20.88
C LYS A 215 -4.51 11.53 -22.35
N VAL A 216 -4.97 12.40 -23.26
CA VAL A 216 -4.94 12.17 -24.72
C VAL A 216 -3.97 13.12 -25.41
N TYR A 217 -3.05 12.54 -26.17
CA TYR A 217 -2.14 13.24 -27.08
C TYR A 217 -2.53 12.88 -28.50
N SER A 218 -2.90 13.84 -29.35
CA SER A 218 -3.31 13.54 -30.73
C SER A 218 -2.95 14.65 -31.71
N ASN A 219 -2.65 14.26 -32.94
CA ASN A 219 -2.52 15.19 -34.07
C ASN A 219 -3.88 15.83 -34.44
N ILE A 220 -5.00 15.24 -34.04
CA ILE A 220 -6.35 15.77 -34.24
C ILE A 220 -6.73 16.71 -33.08
N PRO A 221 -6.96 18.01 -33.32
CA PRO A 221 -7.28 18.98 -32.26
C PRO A 221 -8.52 18.61 -31.43
N GLN A 222 -9.57 18.08 -32.08
CA GLN A 222 -10.82 17.71 -31.41
C GLN A 222 -10.65 16.60 -30.37
N MET A 223 -9.68 15.69 -30.56
CA MET A 223 -9.48 14.55 -29.65
C MET A 223 -8.75 14.93 -28.36
N ARG A 224 -8.06 16.07 -28.34
CA ARG A 224 -7.20 16.49 -27.21
C ARG A 224 -7.98 16.78 -25.93
N ASN A 225 -9.26 17.12 -26.05
CA ASN A 225 -10.14 17.45 -24.93
C ASN A 225 -10.97 16.25 -24.45
N ILE A 226 -10.79 15.07 -25.03
CA ILE A 226 -11.52 13.87 -24.62
C ILE A 226 -10.94 13.37 -23.30
N THR A 227 -11.81 13.14 -22.31
CA THR A 227 -11.43 12.74 -20.94
C THR A 227 -11.72 11.28 -20.62
N THR A 228 -12.30 10.50 -21.56
CA THR A 228 -12.58 9.08 -21.36
C THR A 228 -12.15 8.25 -22.57
N ILE A 229 -11.61 7.06 -22.33
CA ILE A 229 -11.21 6.13 -23.40
C ILE A 229 -12.41 5.64 -24.23
N TYR A 230 -13.60 5.61 -23.63
CA TYR A 230 -14.83 5.21 -24.32
C TYR A 230 -15.27 6.28 -25.34
N ASP A 231 -15.13 7.56 -25.03
CA ASP A 231 -15.42 8.64 -25.97
C ASP A 231 -14.42 8.68 -27.14
N ILE A 232 -13.16 8.30 -26.90
CA ILE A 232 -12.16 8.09 -27.96
C ILE A 232 -12.65 6.99 -28.92
N TYR A 233 -13.15 5.89 -28.37
CA TYR A 233 -13.73 4.82 -29.20
C TYR A 233 -14.91 5.32 -30.02
N ARG A 234 -15.84 6.07 -29.43
CA ARG A 234 -16.96 6.66 -30.18
C ARG A 234 -16.50 7.59 -31.29
N TYR A 235 -15.51 8.44 -31.02
CA TYR A 235 -14.94 9.34 -32.02
C TYR A 235 -14.40 8.57 -33.23
N ILE A 236 -13.64 7.50 -32.99
CA ILE A 236 -13.09 6.65 -34.06
C ILE A 236 -14.21 5.99 -34.86
N GLN A 237 -15.23 5.44 -34.20
CA GLN A 237 -16.37 4.80 -34.88
C GLN A 237 -17.11 5.77 -35.81
N GLN A 238 -17.32 7.01 -35.36
CA GLN A 238 -18.00 8.05 -36.14
C GLN A 238 -17.19 8.53 -37.36
N ASN A 239 -15.86 8.45 -37.29
CA ASN A 239 -14.94 9.00 -38.28
C ASN A 239 -14.16 7.93 -39.08
N LYS A 240 -14.62 6.67 -39.10
CA LYS A 240 -13.93 5.54 -39.77
C LYS A 240 -13.58 5.78 -41.26
N ASN A 241 -14.38 6.58 -41.96
CA ASN A 241 -14.27 6.79 -43.42
C ASN A 241 -13.85 8.20 -43.82
N THR A 242 -13.44 9.05 -42.87
CA THR A 242 -12.98 10.41 -43.17
C THR A 242 -11.47 10.39 -43.39
N SER A 243 -11.00 10.82 -44.57
CA SER A 243 -9.57 11.00 -44.80
C SER A 243 -9.06 12.11 -43.87
N SER A 244 -8.15 11.76 -42.96
CA SER A 244 -7.52 12.75 -42.09
C SER A 244 -6.56 13.61 -42.92
N ASN A 245 -6.71 14.93 -42.79
CA ASN A 245 -5.79 15.89 -43.38
C ASN A 245 -4.74 16.39 -42.36
N TYR A 246 -4.61 15.69 -41.24
CA TYR A 246 -3.62 16.01 -40.23
C TYR A 246 -2.34 15.20 -40.46
N PRO A 247 -1.18 15.88 -40.47
CA PRO A 247 0.10 15.20 -40.59
C PRO A 247 0.38 14.37 -39.33
N ILE A 248 0.98 13.20 -39.51
CA ILE A 248 1.49 12.29 -38.47
C ILE A 248 2.98 12.50 -38.31
N SER A 249 3.72 12.61 -39.41
CA SER A 249 5.16 12.82 -39.40
C SER A 249 5.66 13.56 -40.64
N TYR A 250 6.83 14.16 -40.49
CA TYR A 250 7.59 14.84 -41.53
C TYR A 250 8.92 14.14 -41.74
N SER A 251 9.30 13.99 -43.01
CA SER A 251 10.69 13.75 -43.39
C SER A 251 11.27 15.06 -43.88
N ILE A 252 12.36 15.49 -43.25
CA ILE A 252 13.05 16.73 -43.54
C ILE A 252 14.47 16.43 -44.01
N ARG A 253 14.93 17.18 -45.02
CA ARG A 253 16.27 17.03 -45.59
C ARG A 253 17.03 18.36 -45.58
N PRO A 254 18.36 18.35 -45.39
CA PRO A 254 19.15 19.57 -45.40
C PRO A 254 18.95 20.35 -46.71
N ILE A 255 18.84 21.67 -46.63
CA ILE A 255 18.59 22.53 -47.80
C ILE A 255 19.65 22.31 -48.88
N LYS A 256 20.92 22.19 -48.49
CA LYS A 256 22.05 21.96 -49.40
C LYS A 256 21.95 20.65 -50.20
N ILE A 257 21.31 19.62 -49.64
CA ILE A 257 21.08 18.34 -50.30
C ILE A 257 19.93 18.44 -51.31
N VAL A 258 18.89 19.21 -50.97
CA VAL A 258 17.72 19.42 -51.82
C VAL A 258 17.99 20.45 -52.92
N ASN A 259 18.82 21.46 -52.65
CA ASN A 259 19.27 22.49 -53.58
C ASN A 259 20.80 22.64 -53.52
N PRO A 260 21.54 22.02 -54.45
CA PRO A 260 23.01 22.09 -54.48
C PRO A 260 23.59 23.50 -54.71
N GLN A 261 22.80 24.44 -55.22
CA GLN A 261 23.20 25.83 -55.44
C GLN A 261 23.07 26.70 -54.18
N TYR A 262 22.59 26.13 -53.05
CA TYR A 262 22.50 26.82 -51.78
C TYR A 262 23.88 26.92 -51.11
N ASP A 263 24.49 28.10 -51.18
CA ASP A 263 25.80 28.38 -50.58
C ASP A 263 25.66 29.22 -49.30
N ARG A 264 25.48 28.53 -48.17
CA ARG A 264 25.64 29.08 -46.82
C ARG A 264 26.39 28.08 -45.94
N GLU A 265 27.67 28.33 -45.72
CA GLU A 265 28.49 27.51 -44.80
C GLU A 265 28.09 27.62 -43.32
N ASN A 266 27.36 28.68 -42.94
CA ASN A 266 27.10 29.07 -41.55
C ASN A 266 25.80 28.52 -40.93
N GLU A 267 24.99 27.75 -41.66
CA GLU A 267 23.70 27.21 -41.18
C GLU A 267 23.71 25.67 -41.21
N LYS A 268 24.73 25.09 -40.57
CA LYS A 268 24.87 23.64 -40.39
C LYS A 268 24.04 23.18 -39.19
N PHE A 269 23.39 22.04 -39.33
CA PHE A 269 22.75 21.34 -38.21
C PHE A 269 23.64 20.17 -37.75
N ILE A 270 23.96 20.16 -36.46
CA ILE A 270 24.72 19.10 -35.80
C ILE A 270 23.80 18.37 -34.83
N ARG A 271 23.78 17.03 -34.90
CA ARG A 271 23.05 16.19 -33.94
C ARG A 271 23.80 16.15 -32.61
N ILE A 272 23.07 16.13 -31.51
CA ILE A 272 23.68 16.03 -30.18
C ILE A 272 24.15 14.58 -29.99
N PRO A 273 25.39 14.37 -29.51
CA PRO A 273 25.85 13.02 -29.16
C PRO A 273 24.92 12.35 -28.16
N ARG A 274 24.66 11.05 -28.34
CA ARG A 274 23.67 10.29 -27.54
C ARG A 274 23.90 10.37 -26.04
N GLU A 275 25.16 10.35 -25.60
CA GLU A 275 25.53 10.42 -24.18
C GLU A 275 25.15 11.78 -23.58
N ILE A 276 25.45 12.86 -24.30
CA ILE A 276 25.12 14.23 -23.90
C ILE A 276 23.61 14.43 -23.88
N HIS A 277 22.95 13.92 -24.92
CA HIS A 277 21.50 13.98 -25.05
C HIS A 277 20.81 13.30 -23.85
N ALA A 278 21.24 12.10 -23.46
CA ALA A 278 20.71 11.39 -22.30
C ALA A 278 20.91 12.17 -20.99
N ILE A 279 22.11 12.73 -20.76
CA ILE A 279 22.41 13.51 -19.56
C ILE A 279 21.47 14.72 -19.43
N ILE A 280 21.28 15.48 -20.52
CA ILE A 280 20.39 16.66 -20.50
C ILE A 280 18.94 16.21 -20.35
N GLU A 281 18.51 15.18 -21.08
CA GLU A 281 17.14 14.69 -21.05
C GLU A 281 16.74 14.21 -19.64
N ASP A 282 17.55 13.34 -19.04
CA ASP A 282 17.26 12.76 -17.72
C ASP A 282 17.18 13.87 -16.65
N TYR A 283 18.09 14.83 -16.70
CA TYR A 283 18.08 15.98 -15.80
C TYR A 283 16.82 16.84 -15.96
N VAL A 284 16.50 17.25 -17.18
CA VAL A 284 15.34 18.13 -17.47
C VAL A 284 14.02 17.43 -17.14
N VAL A 285 13.90 16.13 -17.40
CA VAL A 285 12.72 15.34 -17.04
C VAL A 285 12.56 15.31 -15.52
N GLN A 286 13.63 15.01 -14.78
CA GLN A 286 13.59 14.95 -13.32
C GLN A 286 13.10 16.26 -12.71
N ILE A 287 13.73 17.39 -13.05
CA ILE A 287 13.36 18.70 -12.47
C ILE A 287 11.94 19.13 -12.85
N ARG A 288 11.45 18.77 -14.06
CA ARG A 288 10.08 19.08 -14.48
C ARG A 288 9.03 18.30 -13.68
N VAL A 289 9.26 17.00 -13.49
CA VAL A 289 8.37 16.15 -12.70
C VAL A 289 8.31 16.63 -11.26
N ASP A 290 9.47 16.94 -10.66
CA ASP A 290 9.53 17.43 -9.28
C ASP A 290 8.83 18.78 -9.10
N MET A 291 9.01 19.71 -10.05
CA MET A 291 8.31 20.99 -10.08
C MET A 291 6.78 20.79 -10.13
N GLU A 292 6.29 19.94 -11.02
CA GLU A 292 4.86 19.68 -11.18
C GLU A 292 4.25 19.03 -9.92
N GLN A 293 4.96 18.07 -9.33
CA GLN A 293 4.53 17.44 -8.07
C GLN A 293 4.40 18.47 -6.96
N ILE A 294 5.39 19.36 -6.79
CA ILE A 294 5.34 20.42 -5.78
C ILE A 294 4.19 21.39 -6.05
N GLU A 295 3.97 21.78 -7.31
CA GLU A 295 2.85 22.65 -7.67
C GLU A 295 1.49 22.03 -7.29
N LYS A 296 1.31 20.74 -7.57
CA LYS A 296 0.10 19.99 -7.19
C LYS A 296 -0.05 19.87 -5.68
N LEU A 297 1.02 19.58 -4.97
CA LEU A 297 1.03 19.51 -3.50
C LEU A 297 0.61 20.86 -2.88
N ILE A 298 1.09 21.97 -3.43
CA ILE A 298 0.71 23.32 -2.97
C ILE A 298 -0.75 23.65 -3.32
N ALA A 299 -1.23 23.25 -4.51
CA ALA A 299 -2.56 23.58 -5.01
C ALA A 299 -3.69 22.71 -4.43
N ARG A 300 -3.48 21.40 -4.25
CA ARG A 300 -4.51 20.41 -3.87
C ARG A 300 -4.52 20.03 -2.39
N ASP A 301 -3.35 19.93 -1.76
CA ASP A 301 -3.24 19.25 -0.45
C ASP A 301 -3.16 20.19 0.75
N ILE A 302 -3.01 21.49 0.54
CA ILE A 302 -2.96 22.47 1.63
C ILE A 302 -4.37 22.99 1.86
N THR A 303 -4.99 22.52 2.95
CA THR A 303 -6.37 22.87 3.28
C THR A 303 -6.50 24.28 3.84
N ASP A 304 -7.74 24.76 3.91
CA ASP A 304 -8.06 26.04 4.55
C ASP A 304 -7.64 26.07 6.04
N LEU A 305 -7.53 24.92 6.70
CA LEU A 305 -7.08 24.81 8.09
C LEU A 305 -5.60 25.22 8.22
N SER A 306 -4.75 24.71 7.34
CA SER A 306 -3.33 25.08 7.25
C SER A 306 -3.17 26.56 6.89
N ARG A 307 -3.96 27.05 5.91
CA ARG A 307 -3.97 28.48 5.56
C ARG A 307 -4.47 29.39 6.69
N LYS A 308 -5.27 28.87 7.62
CA LYS A 308 -5.77 29.64 8.76
C LYS A 308 -4.75 29.73 9.89
N HIS A 309 -4.18 28.60 10.30
CA HIS A 309 -3.37 28.49 11.52
C HIS A 309 -1.84 28.54 11.30
N LEU A 310 -1.38 28.33 10.06
CA LEU A 310 0.05 28.28 9.70
C LEU A 310 0.41 29.30 8.60
N LYS A 311 -0.19 30.50 8.66
CA LYS A 311 -0.08 31.54 7.62
C LYS A 311 1.36 31.92 7.29
N LYS A 312 2.19 32.10 8.31
CA LYS A 312 3.59 32.55 8.14
C LYS A 312 4.45 31.46 7.50
N GLN A 313 4.28 30.21 7.94
CA GLN A 313 5.00 29.06 7.41
C GLN A 313 4.59 28.80 5.96
N PHE A 314 3.29 28.89 5.66
CA PHE A 314 2.80 28.75 4.30
C PHE A 314 3.29 29.89 3.38
N GLY A 315 3.24 31.14 3.83
CA GLY A 315 3.80 32.27 3.09
C GLY A 315 5.30 32.14 2.83
N ALA A 316 6.06 31.51 3.73
CA ALA A 316 7.47 31.19 3.49
C ALA A 316 7.64 30.14 2.37
N ILE A 317 6.79 29.11 2.34
CA ILE A 317 6.78 28.11 1.26
C ILE A 317 6.40 28.75 -0.08
N GLU A 318 5.37 29.60 -0.14
CA GLU A 318 4.97 30.28 -1.39
C GLU A 318 6.09 31.16 -1.94
N ASN A 319 6.76 31.94 -1.08
CA ASN A 319 7.90 32.77 -1.49
C ASN A 319 9.07 31.92 -2.00
N ARG A 320 9.39 30.82 -1.29
CA ARG A 320 10.44 29.90 -1.71
C ARG A 320 10.08 29.18 -3.01
N TRP A 321 8.82 28.82 -3.20
CA TRP A 321 8.32 28.24 -4.43
C TRP A 321 8.45 29.20 -5.62
N LEU A 322 8.14 30.48 -5.42
CA LEU A 322 8.34 31.51 -6.44
C LEU A 322 9.82 31.68 -6.82
N ASP A 323 10.73 31.67 -5.84
CA ASP A 323 12.18 31.71 -6.09
C ASP A 323 12.66 30.48 -6.89
N VAL A 324 12.19 29.28 -6.52
CA VAL A 324 12.52 28.04 -7.24
C VAL A 324 11.95 28.04 -8.66
N LYS A 325 10.73 28.55 -8.89
CA LYS A 325 10.18 28.77 -10.23
C LYS A 325 11.05 29.67 -11.10
N ASN A 326 11.50 30.81 -10.56
CA ASN A 326 12.38 31.73 -11.29
C ASN A 326 13.74 31.09 -11.63
N LYS A 327 14.31 30.31 -10.69
CA LYS A 327 15.55 29.57 -10.92
C LYS A 327 15.40 28.48 -11.98
N PHE A 328 14.30 27.72 -11.92
CA PHE A 328 13.93 26.74 -12.93
C PHE A 328 13.86 27.37 -14.33
N ASP A 329 13.16 28.49 -14.48
CA ASP A 329 13.02 29.17 -15.77
C ASP A 329 14.38 29.63 -16.32
N ASN A 330 15.25 30.18 -15.47
CA ASN A 330 16.61 30.57 -15.85
C ASN A 330 17.44 29.35 -16.28
N GLU A 331 17.35 28.25 -15.55
CA GLU A 331 18.08 27.01 -15.85
C GLU A 331 17.63 26.40 -17.17
N ILE A 332 16.33 26.31 -17.42
CA ILE A 332 15.79 25.88 -18.72
C ILE A 332 16.27 26.80 -19.85
N GLN A 333 16.33 28.12 -19.65
CA GLN A 333 16.87 29.05 -20.64
C GLN A 333 18.35 28.83 -20.94
N GLN A 334 19.17 28.54 -19.92
CA GLN A 334 20.59 28.26 -20.07
C GLN A 334 20.84 26.97 -20.85
N ILE A 335 20.11 25.89 -20.50
CA ILE A 335 20.19 24.60 -21.19
C ILE A 335 19.70 24.75 -22.64
N SER A 336 18.61 25.49 -22.87
CA SER A 336 18.13 25.85 -24.21
C SER A 336 19.22 26.53 -25.05
N LYS A 337 19.92 27.51 -24.49
CA LYS A 337 21.02 28.21 -25.18
C LYS A 337 22.17 27.27 -25.50
N LEU A 338 22.53 26.37 -24.59
CA LEU A 338 23.55 25.36 -24.79
C LEU A 338 23.20 24.43 -25.95
N VAL A 339 21.99 23.86 -25.95
CA VAL A 339 21.48 22.98 -27.00
C VAL A 339 21.49 23.67 -28.37
N LEU A 340 21.08 24.94 -28.44
CA LEU A 340 21.13 25.72 -29.69
C LEU A 340 22.56 25.96 -30.19
N ASN A 341 23.50 26.23 -29.28
CA ASN A 341 24.91 26.43 -29.64
C ASN A 341 25.57 25.14 -30.14
N ILE A 342 25.23 23.99 -29.53
CA ILE A 342 25.68 22.66 -30.00
C ILE A 342 25.13 22.40 -31.40
N ARG A 343 23.81 22.52 -31.59
CA ARG A 343 23.14 22.22 -32.86
C ARG A 343 23.61 23.11 -34.02
N SER A 344 24.04 24.34 -33.73
CA SER A 344 24.55 25.30 -34.72
C SER A 344 26.05 25.18 -34.99
N GLY A 345 26.74 24.26 -34.30
CA GLY A 345 28.19 24.08 -34.44
C GLY A 345 29.04 25.18 -33.83
N LYS A 346 28.48 26.02 -32.94
CA LYS A 346 29.25 27.04 -32.20
C LYS A 346 30.13 26.45 -31.09
N ILE A 347 29.93 25.17 -30.75
CA ILE A 347 30.69 24.44 -29.74
C ILE A 347 31.27 23.19 -30.44
N GLU A 348 32.59 23.20 -30.65
CA GLU A 348 33.29 22.18 -31.45
C GLU A 348 33.76 20.97 -30.62
N ASN A 349 33.96 21.13 -29.31
CA ASN A 349 34.37 20.07 -28.38
C ASN A 349 33.48 20.09 -27.15
N ILE A 350 32.69 19.03 -26.96
CA ILE A 350 31.77 18.92 -25.84
C ILE A 350 32.25 17.83 -24.90
N MET A 351 32.72 18.22 -23.71
CA MET A 351 33.06 17.28 -22.65
C MET A 351 31.85 17.00 -21.79
N SER A 352 31.52 15.72 -21.55
CA SER A 352 30.35 15.30 -20.77
C SER A 352 30.21 15.98 -19.39
N HIS A 353 31.34 16.27 -18.73
CA HIS A 353 31.38 16.93 -17.41
C HIS A 353 31.26 18.47 -17.45
N GLN A 354 31.25 19.11 -18.62
CA GLN A 354 31.21 20.58 -18.77
C GLN A 354 29.84 21.11 -19.23
N ILE A 355 28.91 20.22 -19.57
CA ILE A 355 27.62 20.57 -20.21
C ILE A 355 26.63 21.08 -19.17
N LEU A 356 26.71 20.57 -17.94
CA LEU A 356 25.86 20.97 -16.83
C LEU A 356 26.77 21.23 -15.62
N ASN A 357 26.65 22.42 -15.02
CA ASN A 357 27.40 22.73 -13.81
C ASN A 357 26.84 21.88 -12.66
N HIS A 358 27.55 20.82 -12.28
CA HIS A 358 27.12 19.90 -11.23
C HIS A 358 26.69 20.61 -9.94
N SER A 359 27.27 21.77 -9.61
CA SER A 359 26.89 22.54 -8.43
C SER A 359 25.48 23.16 -8.53
N ASP A 360 25.11 23.70 -9.69
CA ASP A 360 23.79 24.31 -9.91
C ASP A 360 22.69 23.24 -9.92
N GLN A 361 22.97 22.08 -10.51
CA GLN A 361 22.04 20.94 -10.54
C GLN A 361 21.74 20.38 -9.15
N ILE A 362 22.80 20.14 -8.37
CA ILE A 362 22.67 19.67 -7.00
C ILE A 362 21.90 20.70 -6.19
N MET A 363 22.16 21.99 -6.39
CA MET A 363 21.44 23.07 -5.71
C MET A 363 19.95 23.07 -6.09
N MET A 364 19.59 22.91 -7.37
CA MET A 364 18.20 22.87 -7.81
C MET A 364 17.45 21.67 -7.21
N ILE A 365 18.02 20.48 -7.32
CA ILE A 365 17.45 19.24 -6.73
C ILE A 365 17.33 19.38 -5.20
N THR A 366 18.33 19.98 -4.55
CA THR A 366 18.30 20.22 -3.09
C THR A 366 17.20 21.19 -2.71
N ASN A 367 16.97 22.24 -3.49
CA ASN A 367 15.90 23.20 -3.26
C ASN A 367 14.51 22.55 -3.41
N LEU A 368 14.31 21.73 -4.44
CA LEU A 368 13.07 20.98 -4.67
C LEU A 368 12.80 19.99 -3.53
N ASN A 369 13.79 19.19 -3.15
CA ASN A 369 13.68 18.26 -2.02
C ASN A 369 13.39 18.98 -0.70
N GLY A 370 14.04 20.12 -0.46
CA GLY A 370 13.78 20.95 0.72
C GLY A 370 12.34 21.46 0.77
N LEU A 371 11.81 21.93 -0.36
CA LEU A 371 10.40 22.34 -0.46
C LEU A 371 9.45 21.18 -0.19
N LYS A 372 9.71 19.99 -0.74
CA LYS A 372 8.91 18.78 -0.49
C LYS A 372 8.88 18.43 1.00
N GLN A 373 10.03 18.46 1.67
CA GLN A 373 10.12 18.25 3.12
C GLN A 373 9.36 19.32 3.91
N ASN A 374 9.44 20.59 3.52
CA ASN A 374 8.67 21.66 4.17
C ASN A 374 7.16 21.43 4.04
N ILE A 375 6.69 20.98 2.88
CA ILE A 375 5.27 20.65 2.67
C ILE A 375 4.84 19.46 3.53
N GLU A 376 5.65 18.40 3.60
CA GLU A 376 5.38 17.24 4.46
C GLU A 376 5.30 17.61 5.95
N GLN A 377 6.15 18.54 6.41
CA GLN A 377 6.09 19.08 7.77
C GLN A 377 4.77 19.82 8.05
N ILE A 378 4.31 20.66 7.11
CA ILE A 378 3.00 21.31 7.24
C ILE A 378 1.87 20.28 7.27
N LYS A 379 1.92 19.25 6.43
CA LYS A 379 0.92 18.17 6.44
C LYS A 379 0.88 17.43 7.78
N ALA A 380 2.04 17.06 8.32
CA ALA A 380 2.12 16.43 9.63
C ALA A 380 1.56 17.34 10.74
N LYS A 381 1.86 18.64 10.67
CA LYS A 381 1.32 19.64 11.60
C LYS A 381 -0.19 19.78 11.48
N GLU A 382 -0.71 19.77 10.25
CA GLU A 382 -2.14 19.82 10.00
C GLU A 382 -2.87 18.60 10.57
N THR A 383 -2.31 17.40 10.40
CA THR A 383 -2.82 16.19 11.04
C THR A 383 -2.85 16.35 12.56
N PHE A 384 -1.82 16.94 13.16
CA PHE A 384 -1.80 17.23 14.59
C PHE A 384 -2.85 18.28 15.01
N ILE A 385 -3.05 19.35 14.23
CA ILE A 385 -4.10 20.35 14.50
C ILE A 385 -5.49 19.69 14.44
N ARG A 386 -5.74 18.82 13.47
CA ARG A 386 -6.99 18.05 13.38
C ARG A 386 -7.16 17.13 14.59
N TYR A 387 -6.10 16.45 15.00
CA TYR A 387 -6.08 15.60 16.20
C TYR A 387 -6.44 16.39 17.47
N MET A 388 -5.95 17.63 17.62
CA MET A 388 -6.31 18.51 18.74
C MET A 388 -7.75 19.01 18.64
N ASN A 389 -8.20 19.45 17.46
CA ASN A 389 -9.58 19.92 17.25
C ASN A 389 -10.62 18.82 17.50
N GLN A 390 -10.31 17.56 17.16
CA GLN A 390 -11.17 16.40 17.46
C GLN A 390 -11.36 16.15 18.96
N ARG A 391 -10.46 16.69 19.80
CA ARG A 391 -10.53 16.66 21.28
C ARG A 391 -10.96 18.01 21.86
N GLU A 392 -11.63 18.82 21.05
CA GLU A 392 -12.15 20.15 21.42
C GLU A 392 -11.09 21.20 21.82
N PHE A 393 -9.80 20.90 21.66
CA PHE A 393 -8.75 21.89 21.83
C PHE A 393 -8.75 22.86 20.64
N GLN A 394 -8.87 24.15 20.92
CA GLN A 394 -8.58 25.17 19.94
C GLN A 394 -7.06 25.34 19.78
N TYR A 395 -6.57 25.14 18.57
CA TYR A 395 -5.16 25.36 18.25
C TYR A 395 -4.83 26.85 18.04
N LEU A 396 -3.81 27.34 18.75
CA LEU A 396 -3.22 28.66 18.60
C LEU A 396 -1.72 28.57 18.31
N ASN A 397 -1.26 29.30 17.30
CA ASN A 397 0.17 29.49 17.05
C ASN A 397 0.68 30.64 17.92
N ALA A 398 1.46 30.33 18.96
CA ALA A 398 1.93 31.30 19.94
C ALA A 398 2.83 32.40 19.34
N ALA A 399 3.45 32.14 18.18
CA ALA A 399 4.27 33.13 17.47
C ALA A 399 3.46 34.36 17.00
N GLU A 400 2.13 34.26 16.90
CA GLU A 400 1.27 35.37 16.46
C GLU A 400 0.93 36.35 17.60
N TYR A 401 1.21 36.00 18.85
CA TYR A 401 0.73 36.71 20.04
C TYR A 401 1.81 37.58 20.74
N LYS A 402 2.92 37.90 20.06
CA LYS A 402 4.00 38.80 20.55
C LYS A 402 4.50 38.43 21.97
N ILE A 403 4.71 37.14 22.21
CA ILE A 403 5.28 36.65 23.48
C ILE A 403 6.79 36.92 23.48
N GLY A 404 7.26 37.63 24.50
CA GLY A 404 8.66 38.04 24.68
C GLY A 404 9.41 37.14 25.66
N GLU A 405 10.75 37.16 25.60
CA GLU A 405 11.64 36.33 26.44
C GLU A 405 11.46 36.56 27.96
N THR A 406 10.97 37.74 28.35
CA THR A 406 10.74 38.12 29.75
C THR A 406 9.31 37.90 30.22
N ASP A 407 8.42 37.37 29.39
CA ASP A 407 7.03 37.14 29.77
C ASP A 407 6.91 35.95 30.72
N ASP A 408 6.17 36.12 31.82
CA ASP A 408 5.84 35.04 32.75
C ASP A 408 4.53 34.33 32.33
N GLY A 409 4.19 33.22 33.00
CA GLY A 409 2.99 32.43 32.68
C GLY A 409 1.67 33.23 32.73
N LYS A 410 1.60 34.27 33.57
CA LYS A 410 0.43 35.16 33.67
C LYS A 410 0.32 36.07 32.46
N LEU A 411 1.43 36.69 32.06
CA LEU A 411 1.46 37.57 30.89
C LEU A 411 1.29 36.78 29.58
N ILE A 412 1.84 35.57 29.50
CA ILE A 412 1.61 34.64 28.38
C ILE A 412 0.12 34.29 28.28
N LYS A 413 -0.53 33.92 29.39
CA LYS A 413 -1.98 33.65 29.41
C LYS A 413 -2.78 34.85 28.91
N TYR A 414 -2.48 36.04 29.44
CA TYR A 414 -3.15 37.28 29.03
C TYR A 414 -2.97 37.58 27.54
N LYS A 415 -1.78 37.33 26.98
CA LYS A 415 -1.54 37.53 25.55
C LYS A 415 -2.30 36.53 24.67
N LEU A 416 -2.50 35.30 25.13
CA LEU A 416 -3.17 34.24 24.36
C LEU A 416 -4.70 34.30 24.41
N VAL A 417 -5.28 34.68 25.56
CA VAL A 417 -6.75 34.63 25.79
C VAL A 417 -7.32 35.84 26.52
N GLU A 418 -6.55 36.91 26.71
CA GLU A 418 -6.94 38.09 27.48
C GLU A 418 -7.39 37.74 28.93
N ASN A 419 -8.59 38.16 29.34
CA ASN A 419 -9.13 37.97 30.69
C ASN A 419 -10.12 36.80 30.80
N ASP A 420 -10.02 35.78 29.92
CA ASP A 420 -10.89 34.61 30.00
C ASP A 420 -10.57 33.75 31.24
N GLU A 421 -11.48 33.80 32.21
CA GLU A 421 -11.32 33.11 33.50
C GLU A 421 -11.60 31.60 33.43
N ASN A 422 -12.15 31.07 32.33
CA ASN A 422 -12.56 29.66 32.22
C ASN A 422 -11.72 28.87 31.20
N THR A 423 -10.54 29.37 30.82
CA THR A 423 -9.70 28.72 29.81
C THR A 423 -8.51 27.98 30.40
N TYR A 424 -8.38 26.71 30.01
CA TYR A 424 -7.19 25.88 30.21
C TYR A 424 -6.29 25.94 28.97
N ILE A 425 -5.02 26.29 29.15
CA ILE A 425 -4.06 26.40 28.05
C ILE A 425 -2.95 25.38 28.23
N LEU A 426 -2.83 24.47 27.27
CA LEU A 426 -1.69 23.57 27.13
C LEU A 426 -0.65 24.21 26.22
N CYS A 427 0.48 24.61 26.80
CA CYS A 427 1.61 25.18 26.08
C CYS A 427 2.65 24.09 25.78
N SER A 428 2.96 23.86 24.51
CA SER A 428 4.00 22.92 24.09
C SER A 428 4.63 23.32 22.75
N SER A 429 5.58 22.52 22.26
CA SER A 429 6.21 22.66 20.95
C SER A 429 6.46 21.29 20.33
N ASP A 430 6.71 21.21 19.03
CA ASP A 430 6.96 19.96 18.30
C ASP A 430 8.14 19.18 18.89
N ARG A 431 9.18 19.88 19.33
CA ARG A 431 10.33 19.27 20.01
C ARG A 431 9.91 18.60 21.32
N LEU A 432 9.09 19.29 22.11
CA LEU A 432 8.62 18.78 23.40
C LEU A 432 7.62 17.63 23.23
N ASN A 433 6.73 17.73 22.24
CA ASN A 433 5.79 16.68 21.88
C ASN A 433 6.53 15.40 21.47
N LYS A 434 7.56 15.51 20.63
CA LYS A 434 8.34 14.37 20.15
C LYS A 434 9.12 13.68 21.27
N ASN A 435 9.71 14.46 22.19
CA ASN A 435 10.52 13.92 23.28
C ASN A 435 9.70 13.42 24.47
N ASN A 436 8.42 13.81 24.57
CA ASN A 436 7.57 13.53 25.74
C ASN A 436 6.15 13.14 25.31
N SER A 437 6.02 12.30 24.29
CA SER A 437 4.71 11.93 23.71
C SER A 437 3.75 11.35 24.75
N GLU A 438 4.22 10.44 25.60
CA GLU A 438 3.43 9.85 26.70
C GLU A 438 2.97 10.92 27.72
N LYS A 439 3.86 11.85 28.10
CA LYS A 439 3.53 12.95 29.01
C LYS A 439 2.50 13.91 28.40
N LEU A 440 2.61 14.20 27.11
CA LEU A 440 1.66 15.04 26.39
C LEU A 440 0.26 14.41 26.38
N GLN A 441 0.16 13.11 26.09
CA GLN A 441 -1.11 12.38 26.11
C GLN A 441 -1.76 12.43 27.50
N ASN A 442 -0.98 12.15 28.55
CA ASN A 442 -1.48 12.20 29.92
C ASN A 442 -2.01 13.59 30.32
N VAL A 443 -1.31 14.66 29.90
CA VAL A 443 -1.75 16.04 30.17
C VAL A 443 -3.00 16.41 29.38
N ILE A 444 -3.13 15.95 28.14
CA ILE A 444 -4.34 16.16 27.32
C ILE A 444 -5.54 15.50 28.00
N SER A 445 -5.41 14.24 28.43
CA SER A 445 -6.47 13.51 29.13
C SER A 445 -6.88 14.18 30.45
N ASP A 446 -5.91 14.61 31.28
CA ASP A 446 -6.20 15.32 32.55
C ASP A 446 -6.94 16.64 32.31
N LEU A 447 -6.59 17.40 31.27
CA LEU A 447 -7.27 18.67 30.96
C LEU A 447 -8.67 18.46 30.40
N MET A 448 -8.89 17.41 29.60
CA MET A 448 -10.22 17.05 29.11
C MET A 448 -11.15 16.68 30.27
N GLU A 449 -10.69 15.83 31.20
CA GLU A 449 -11.48 15.45 32.38
C GLU A 449 -11.84 16.66 33.27
N ARG A 450 -10.92 17.63 33.40
CA ARG A 450 -11.17 18.87 34.15
C ARG A 450 -12.17 19.79 33.44
N ALA A 451 -12.10 19.87 32.10
CA ALA A 451 -13.03 20.68 31.32
C ALA A 451 -14.45 20.09 31.34
N GLU A 452 -14.61 18.77 31.29
CA GLU A 452 -15.92 18.09 31.40
C GLU A 452 -16.63 18.41 32.73
N LYS A 453 -15.87 18.49 33.83
CA LYS A 453 -16.41 18.84 35.16
C LYS A 453 -16.89 20.28 35.25
N ASN A 454 -16.43 21.16 34.35
CA ASN A 454 -16.72 22.59 34.34
C ASN A 454 -17.32 22.98 32.98
N SER A 455 -18.64 22.87 32.84
CA SER A 455 -19.43 23.00 31.60
C SER A 455 -19.31 24.31 30.80
N ASN A 456 -18.48 25.27 31.24
CA ASN A 456 -18.20 26.52 30.54
C ASN A 456 -16.70 26.74 30.28
N SER A 457 -15.90 25.66 30.31
CA SER A 457 -14.45 25.70 30.15
C SER A 457 -14.01 25.55 28.70
N ARG A 458 -12.96 26.27 28.33
CA ARG A 458 -12.37 26.19 26.98
C ARG A 458 -10.98 25.58 27.04
N LEU A 459 -10.71 24.66 26.12
CA LEU A 459 -9.41 24.02 25.96
C LEU A 459 -8.64 24.68 24.82
N ILE A 460 -7.41 25.10 25.09
CA ILE A 460 -6.52 25.70 24.09
C ILE A 460 -5.21 24.96 24.07
N TYR A 461 -4.75 24.61 22.86
CA TYR A 461 -3.37 24.20 22.63
C TYR A 461 -2.60 25.38 22.05
N ALA A 462 -1.65 25.91 22.83
CA ALA A 462 -0.77 26.98 22.41
C ALA A 462 0.57 26.40 21.97
N ASP A 463 0.89 26.58 20.70
CA ASP A 463 2.06 26.01 20.07
C ASP A 463 3.21 27.01 19.97
N PHE A 464 4.34 26.68 20.61
CA PHE A 464 5.54 27.50 20.69
C PHE A 464 6.64 27.05 19.73
N SER A 465 6.36 26.14 18.80
CA SER A 465 7.37 25.60 17.87
C SER A 465 8.10 26.70 17.07
N ASP A 466 7.38 27.74 16.68
CA ASP A 466 7.90 28.89 15.92
C ASP A 466 7.96 30.19 16.74
N CYS A 467 7.80 30.09 18.07
CA CYS A 467 7.87 31.24 18.96
C CYS A 467 9.34 31.56 19.29
N THR A 468 9.66 32.85 19.43
CA THR A 468 10.98 33.28 19.90
C THR A 468 11.22 32.87 21.35
N PHE A 469 10.15 32.80 22.15
CA PHE A 469 10.20 32.27 23.51
C PHE A 469 10.28 30.74 23.49
N GLN A 470 11.37 30.17 24.00
CA GLN A 470 11.56 28.72 24.07
C GLN A 470 10.99 28.13 25.36
N LEU A 471 9.99 27.25 25.23
CA LEU A 471 9.53 26.42 26.34
C LEU A 471 10.58 25.36 26.70
N SER A 472 10.94 25.31 27.98
CA SER A 472 11.80 24.27 28.56
C SER A 472 11.05 22.97 28.82
N SER A 473 9.74 23.03 29.09
CA SER A 473 8.87 21.88 29.33
C SER A 473 7.43 22.14 28.88
N ILE A 474 6.66 21.07 28.68
CA ILE A 474 5.20 21.14 28.51
C ILE A 474 4.63 21.84 29.75
N THR A 475 3.88 22.91 29.53
CA THR A 475 3.39 23.80 30.59
C THR A 475 1.87 23.95 30.49
N ILE A 476 1.19 24.00 31.62
CA ILE A 476 -0.27 24.16 31.69
C ILE A 476 -0.57 25.47 32.39
N LEU A 477 -1.39 26.33 31.77
CA LEU A 477 -1.88 27.56 32.38
C LEU A 477 -3.34 27.36 32.79
N LEU A 478 -3.58 27.34 34.10
CA LEU A 478 -4.87 27.03 34.70
C LEU A 478 -5.74 28.29 34.90
N PRO A 479 -7.08 28.15 34.95
CA PRO A 479 -8.02 29.15 35.47
C PRO A 479 -7.64 29.69 36.86
N PRO A 480 -7.94 30.96 37.19
CA PRO A 480 -7.62 31.55 38.50
C PRO A 480 -8.26 30.83 39.71
N LYS A 481 -9.35 30.07 39.48
CA LYS A 481 -10.05 29.31 40.53
C LYS A 481 -9.38 27.97 40.87
N ASP A 482 -8.45 27.50 40.04
CA ASP A 482 -7.75 26.20 40.16
C ASP A 482 -6.27 26.37 40.57
N THR A 483 -5.94 27.34 41.42
CA THR A 483 -4.55 27.62 41.83
C THR A 483 -3.94 26.49 42.69
N GLN A 484 -3.41 25.47 42.03
CA GLN A 484 -2.20 24.76 42.43
C GLN A 484 -1.29 24.61 41.20
N GLU A 485 -0.34 25.53 41.04
CA GLU A 485 0.77 25.36 40.10
C GLU A 485 1.61 24.14 40.56
N LYS A 486 1.48 23.00 39.88
CA LYS A 486 2.41 21.87 40.03
C LYS A 486 3.49 21.97 38.96
N THR A 487 4.57 22.69 39.25
CA THR A 487 5.88 22.44 38.64
C THR A 487 6.43 21.12 39.19
N ILE A 488 6.61 20.13 38.33
CA ILE A 488 7.20 18.82 38.67
C ILE A 488 8.67 18.83 38.20
N GLU A 489 9.61 18.94 39.14
CA GLU A 489 11.05 18.75 38.94
C GLU A 489 11.50 17.30 39.21
N PRO A 490 12.64 16.85 38.65
CA PRO A 490 13.05 15.43 38.67
C PRO A 490 13.65 14.99 40.02
N ALA A 491 13.30 13.77 40.47
CA ALA A 491 13.85 13.18 41.68
C ALA A 491 15.22 12.49 41.45
N PRO A 492 16.14 12.54 42.43
CA PRO A 492 17.51 12.05 42.29
C PRO A 492 17.64 10.53 42.46
N SER A 493 18.65 9.97 41.81
CA SER A 493 19.07 8.58 41.91
C SER A 493 19.65 8.25 43.29
N SER A 494 19.01 7.33 44.02
CA SER A 494 19.61 6.65 45.16
C SER A 494 19.59 5.13 44.95
N SER A 495 20.78 4.55 44.83
CA SER A 495 21.04 3.13 45.01
C SER A 495 20.76 2.71 46.46
N PRO A 496 20.55 1.40 46.70
CA PRO A 496 21.40 0.73 47.67
C PRO A 496 21.85 -0.68 47.25
N GLN A 497 23.09 -0.99 47.61
CA GLN A 497 23.67 -2.33 47.66
C GLN A 497 23.41 -3.00 49.03
N SER A 498 23.55 -4.34 49.03
CA SER A 498 23.94 -5.23 50.15
C SER A 498 22.81 -5.65 51.12
N ALA A 499 22.72 -6.86 51.68
CA ALA A 499 23.56 -8.06 51.64
C ALA A 499 22.82 -9.24 52.32
N VAL A 500 23.24 -10.48 51.98
CA VAL A 500 23.35 -11.69 52.82
C VAL A 500 22.17 -12.68 52.93
N GLU A 501 22.49 -13.88 52.43
CA GLU A 501 21.93 -15.25 52.44
C GLU A 501 21.78 -15.90 53.85
N PRO A 502 21.73 -17.25 54.00
CA PRO A 502 20.78 -18.26 53.50
C PRO A 502 20.19 -19.12 54.65
N ASP A 503 19.17 -19.92 54.37
CA ASP A 503 18.96 -21.17 55.10
C ASP A 503 18.48 -22.27 54.14
N ASN A 504 19.24 -23.36 54.12
CA ASN A 504 19.00 -24.64 53.46
C ASN A 504 19.32 -25.68 54.55
N PRO A 505 18.59 -26.80 54.70
CA PRO A 505 19.16 -28.04 54.12
C PRO A 505 18.22 -29.24 53.83
N ILE A 506 18.65 -30.05 52.83
CA ILE A 506 18.67 -31.55 52.79
C ILE A 506 17.30 -32.24 52.52
N SER A 507 17.09 -33.19 51.60
CA SER A 507 17.94 -34.18 50.90
C SER A 507 17.15 -34.98 49.85
N ASN A 508 17.88 -35.58 48.89
CA ASN A 508 17.67 -36.88 48.23
C ASN A 508 16.46 -37.02 47.30
N SER A 509 16.49 -37.76 46.19
CA SER A 509 17.49 -38.56 45.50
C SER A 509 16.87 -38.96 44.16
N MET A 510 17.70 -39.14 43.15
CA MET A 510 17.37 -39.68 41.84
C MET A 510 16.48 -40.93 41.90
N ASN A 511 15.50 -40.99 41.00
CA ASN A 511 15.21 -42.22 40.26
C ASN A 511 14.83 -41.83 38.83
N ALA A 512 15.73 -42.19 37.91
CA ALA A 512 15.45 -42.37 36.50
C ALA A 512 14.49 -43.56 36.34
N ASP A 513 13.45 -43.38 35.54
CA ASP A 513 13.02 -44.37 34.54
C ASP A 513 11.70 -43.95 33.87
N ARG A 514 11.64 -44.22 32.55
CA ARG A 514 10.48 -44.18 31.63
C ARG A 514 10.25 -42.87 30.86
N LEU A 515 11.21 -42.56 29.99
CA LEU A 515 10.90 -42.03 28.65
C LEU A 515 10.26 -43.14 27.83
N ASN A 516 8.93 -43.12 27.71
CA ASN A 516 8.25 -43.84 26.62
C ASN A 516 8.16 -42.91 25.41
N ALA A 517 8.47 -43.51 24.25
CA ALA A 517 8.44 -42.95 22.90
C ALA A 517 7.14 -42.19 22.57
N PRO A 518 7.15 -41.24 21.61
CA PRO A 518 5.95 -40.54 21.20
C PRO A 518 4.95 -41.54 20.61
N GLU A 519 3.79 -41.65 21.26
CA GLU A 519 2.66 -42.38 20.73
C GLU A 519 2.34 -41.86 19.33
N THR A 520 2.25 -42.79 18.39
CA THR A 520 1.72 -42.60 17.06
C THR A 520 0.35 -41.92 17.17
N LEU A 521 0.27 -40.68 16.66
CA LEU A 521 -0.96 -39.91 16.51
C LEU A 521 -1.97 -40.74 15.72
N LYS A 522 -2.86 -41.43 16.45
CA LYS A 522 -4.13 -41.92 15.92
C LYS A 522 -4.93 -40.69 15.52
N ALA A 523 -5.39 -40.68 14.27
CA ALA A 523 -6.37 -39.74 13.76
C ALA A 523 -7.54 -39.64 14.74
N THR A 524 -7.63 -38.50 15.42
CA THR A 524 -8.67 -38.22 16.41
C THR A 524 -9.63 -37.19 15.81
N THR A 525 -10.86 -37.65 15.63
CA THR A 525 -12.16 -36.96 15.77
C THR A 525 -12.37 -35.62 15.07
N ILE A 526 -13.44 -35.57 14.26
CA ILE A 526 -13.98 -34.38 13.59
C ILE A 526 -14.15 -33.26 14.63
N ASP A 527 -13.62 -32.08 14.33
CA ASP A 527 -13.72 -30.86 15.15
C ASP A 527 -15.21 -30.46 15.25
N GLU A 528 -15.88 -30.70 16.37
CA GLU A 528 -17.30 -30.37 16.65
C GLU A 528 -17.48 -28.87 16.99
N THR A 529 -16.71 -28.01 16.32
CA THR A 529 -16.71 -26.55 16.54
C THR A 529 -17.50 -25.86 15.42
N ILE A 530 -18.38 -24.93 15.76
CA ILE A 530 -19.08 -24.07 14.79
C ILE A 530 -18.40 -22.71 14.76
N ASN A 531 -17.75 -22.37 13.65
CA ASN A 531 -17.04 -21.11 13.45
C ASN A 531 -17.92 -20.08 12.73
N ILE A 532 -18.28 -19.00 13.42
CA ILE A 532 -19.04 -17.87 12.88
C ILE A 532 -18.14 -16.63 12.82
N LEU A 533 -17.90 -16.12 11.61
CA LEU A 533 -17.19 -14.87 11.39
C LEU A 533 -18.18 -13.71 11.31
N LEU A 534 -18.02 -12.68 12.15
CA LEU A 534 -18.82 -11.47 12.09
C LEU A 534 -18.10 -10.39 11.28
N LEU A 535 -18.78 -9.80 10.29
CA LEU A 535 -18.28 -8.66 9.51
C LEU A 535 -19.33 -7.56 9.52
N GLY A 536 -18.91 -6.30 9.59
CA GLY A 536 -19.86 -5.19 9.51
C GLY A 536 -19.19 -3.83 9.74
N GLU A 537 -19.86 -2.78 9.27
CA GLU A 537 -19.36 -1.40 9.38
C GLU A 537 -19.05 -1.03 10.84
N THR A 538 -18.11 -0.12 11.02
CA THR A 538 -17.86 0.50 12.31
C THR A 538 -19.16 1.11 12.87
N GLY A 539 -19.49 0.80 14.13
CA GLY A 539 -20.72 1.27 14.78
C GLY A 539 -22.02 0.57 14.34
N VAL A 540 -21.95 -0.56 13.62
CA VAL A 540 -23.12 -1.39 13.33
C VAL A 540 -23.64 -2.16 14.55
N GLY A 541 -22.83 -2.28 15.62
CA GLY A 541 -23.20 -2.94 16.87
C GLY A 541 -22.72 -4.39 17.00
N LYS A 542 -21.56 -4.75 16.44
CA LYS A 542 -21.01 -6.11 16.51
C LYS A 542 -20.80 -6.61 17.95
N SER A 543 -20.07 -5.88 18.77
CA SER A 543 -19.81 -6.23 20.17
C SER A 543 -21.11 -6.31 21.00
N THR A 544 -22.05 -5.40 20.76
CA THR A 544 -23.38 -5.44 21.37
C THR A 544 -24.18 -6.66 20.94
N PHE A 545 -24.10 -7.03 19.65
CA PHE A 545 -24.73 -8.24 19.13
C PHE A 545 -24.15 -9.50 19.78
N ILE A 546 -22.83 -9.61 19.97
CA ILE A 546 -22.22 -10.79 20.60
C ILE A 546 -22.73 -10.95 22.04
N ASN A 547 -22.73 -9.86 22.82
CA ASN A 547 -23.29 -9.87 24.18
C ASN A 547 -24.78 -10.26 24.20
N ALA A 548 -25.59 -9.63 23.35
CA ALA A 548 -27.02 -9.92 23.27
C ALA A 548 -27.29 -11.37 22.84
N PHE A 549 -26.58 -11.83 21.80
CA PHE A 549 -26.72 -13.17 21.25
C PHE A 549 -26.35 -14.26 22.25
N ALA A 550 -25.29 -14.08 23.05
CA ALA A 550 -24.96 -14.99 24.13
C ALA A 550 -26.11 -15.11 25.15
N ASN A 551 -26.63 -13.97 25.62
CA ASN A 551 -27.76 -13.97 26.56
C ASN A 551 -29.04 -14.57 25.96
N TYR A 552 -29.33 -14.33 24.68
CA TYR A 552 -30.48 -14.90 23.97
C TYR A 552 -30.39 -16.41 23.76
N LEU A 553 -29.18 -16.97 23.75
CA LEU A 553 -28.97 -18.41 23.69
C LEU A 553 -28.98 -19.07 25.07
N THR A 554 -28.76 -18.31 26.15
CA THR A 554 -28.74 -18.84 27.51
C THR A 554 -30.09 -18.79 28.21
N PHE A 555 -30.82 -17.66 28.11
CA PHE A 555 -32.08 -17.47 28.84
C PHE A 555 -33.29 -17.52 27.90
N GLU A 556 -34.33 -18.25 28.29
CA GLU A 556 -35.55 -18.37 27.49
C GLU A 556 -36.41 -17.11 27.61
N THR A 557 -36.41 -16.48 28.78
CA THR A 557 -37.24 -15.31 29.08
C THR A 557 -36.43 -14.13 29.60
N LEU A 558 -36.97 -12.91 29.42
CA LEU A 558 -36.35 -11.69 29.92
C LEU A 558 -36.31 -11.68 31.46
N ASP A 559 -37.32 -12.23 32.14
CA ASP A 559 -37.39 -12.29 33.60
C ASP A 559 -36.31 -13.22 34.21
N GLU A 560 -35.99 -14.33 33.54
CA GLU A 560 -34.86 -15.20 33.92
C GLU A 560 -33.54 -14.42 33.84
N ALA A 561 -33.31 -13.72 32.72
CA ALA A 561 -32.11 -12.91 32.53
C ALA A 561 -31.99 -11.72 33.51
N GLU A 562 -33.11 -11.12 33.93
CA GLU A 562 -33.15 -10.10 34.97
C GLU A 562 -32.70 -10.65 36.34
N THR A 563 -33.03 -11.92 36.62
CA THR A 563 -32.77 -12.57 37.92
C THR A 563 -31.32 -13.03 38.05
N ASP A 564 -30.76 -13.66 37.02
CA ASP A 564 -29.45 -14.34 37.08
C ASP A 564 -28.25 -13.44 36.73
N LYS A 565 -28.50 -12.14 36.48
CA LYS A 565 -27.58 -11.13 35.92
C LYS A 565 -27.11 -11.49 34.50
N PRO A 566 -27.30 -10.62 33.49
CA PRO A 566 -26.80 -10.84 32.15
C PRO A 566 -25.28 -11.07 32.08
N PHE A 567 -24.87 -11.96 31.16
CA PHE A 567 -23.47 -12.11 30.78
C PHE A 567 -23.02 -10.88 30.01
N VAL A 568 -21.87 -10.32 30.37
CA VAL A 568 -21.17 -9.30 29.57
C VAL A 568 -19.77 -9.78 29.29
N LEU A 569 -19.57 -10.21 28.06
CA LEU A 569 -18.38 -10.86 27.54
C LEU A 569 -17.30 -9.86 27.12
N MET A 570 -17.74 -8.65 26.74
CA MET A 570 -16.86 -7.53 26.42
C MET A 570 -17.51 -6.22 26.86
N PRO A 571 -16.72 -5.19 27.22
CA PRO A 571 -17.26 -3.92 27.64
C PRO A 571 -18.20 -3.33 26.58
N VAL A 572 -19.26 -2.68 27.04
CA VAL A 572 -20.18 -1.93 26.17
C VAL A 572 -20.45 -0.57 26.80
N SER A 573 -20.48 0.45 25.95
CA SER A 573 -20.87 1.81 26.31
C SER A 573 -21.91 2.32 25.32
N PHE A 574 -23.01 2.88 25.83
CA PHE A 574 -24.05 3.49 25.01
C PHE A 574 -24.83 4.56 25.78
N LEU A 575 -25.39 5.51 25.03
CA LEU A 575 -26.27 6.54 25.56
C LEU A 575 -27.72 6.04 25.60
N ILE A 576 -28.41 6.25 26.72
CA ILE A 576 -29.87 6.14 26.85
C ILE A 576 -30.42 7.50 27.25
N THR A 577 -31.61 7.83 26.74
CA THR A 577 -32.35 9.03 27.19
C THR A 577 -33.62 8.58 27.91
N THR A 578 -33.96 9.23 29.04
CA THR A 578 -35.19 8.94 29.79
C THR A 578 -35.98 10.21 30.13
N GLY A 579 -37.28 10.04 30.42
CA GLY A 579 -38.17 11.10 30.85
C GLY A 579 -38.53 12.13 29.77
N ASP A 580 -39.47 13.02 30.09
CA ASP A 580 -40.00 14.04 29.17
C ASP A 580 -38.96 15.12 28.80
N ASN A 581 -37.88 15.23 29.57
CA ASN A 581 -36.82 16.22 29.39
C ASN A 581 -35.57 15.67 28.68
N PHE A 582 -35.62 14.44 28.14
CA PHE A 582 -34.50 13.78 27.46
C PHE A 582 -33.25 13.70 28.34
N GLU A 583 -33.39 13.24 29.59
CA GLU A 583 -32.27 13.07 30.50
C GLU A 583 -31.29 12.03 29.94
N GLU A 584 -30.04 12.44 29.72
CA GLU A 584 -28.99 11.61 29.13
C GLU A 584 -28.29 10.76 30.20
N HIS A 585 -28.23 9.45 29.95
CA HIS A 585 -27.51 8.49 30.77
C HIS A 585 -26.51 7.71 29.92
N THR A 586 -25.22 7.91 30.18
CA THR A 586 -24.17 7.03 29.64
C THR A 586 -24.14 5.76 30.46
N VAL A 587 -24.49 4.65 29.82
CA VAL A 587 -24.46 3.32 30.44
C VAL A 587 -23.16 2.65 30.05
N GLU A 588 -22.36 2.30 31.05
CA GLU A 588 -21.12 1.56 30.90
C GLU A 588 -21.20 0.25 31.66
N PHE A 589 -20.70 -0.83 31.06
CA PHE A 589 -20.70 -2.13 31.70
C PHE A 589 -19.52 -2.98 31.22
N GLY A 590 -18.93 -3.78 32.14
CA GLY A 590 -17.83 -4.70 31.84
C GLY A 590 -16.41 -4.19 32.13
N GLY A 591 -16.25 -2.97 32.69
CA GLY A 591 -14.95 -2.40 33.09
C GLY A 591 -14.10 -1.95 31.90
N LEU A 592 -14.11 -0.65 31.59
CA LEU A 592 -13.39 -0.05 30.45
C LEU A 592 -11.86 0.06 30.67
N THR A 593 -11.36 -0.26 31.87
CA THR A 593 -9.98 0.02 32.28
C THR A 593 -8.96 -1.05 31.88
N ASP A 594 -9.41 -2.27 31.52
CA ASP A 594 -8.54 -3.42 31.24
C ASP A 594 -8.67 -3.98 29.80
N SER A 595 -9.49 -3.36 28.92
CA SER A 595 -9.71 -3.89 27.57
C SER A 595 -8.67 -3.37 26.57
N SER A 596 -7.50 -3.99 26.52
CA SER A 596 -6.44 -3.67 25.55
C SER A 596 -6.83 -3.81 24.06
N ASN A 597 -7.99 -4.41 23.76
CA ASN A 597 -8.48 -4.63 22.40
C ASN A 597 -9.70 -3.77 21.99
N GLU A 598 -10.36 -3.10 22.94
CA GLU A 598 -11.54 -2.26 22.67
C GLU A 598 -11.19 -0.79 22.93
N ASP A 599 -11.31 0.05 21.89
CA ASP A 599 -11.06 1.49 21.99
C ASP A 599 -12.36 2.28 21.83
N PHE A 600 -12.85 2.83 22.94
CA PHE A 600 -14.06 3.65 22.98
C PHE A 600 -13.76 5.15 22.87
N SER A 601 -12.48 5.54 22.73
CA SER A 601 -12.06 6.94 22.88
C SER A 601 -12.34 7.82 21.65
N HIS A 602 -12.66 7.24 20.48
CA HIS A 602 -12.96 7.98 19.25
C HIS A 602 -14.24 7.52 18.57
N ALA A 603 -15.26 8.38 18.57
CA ALA A 603 -16.51 8.14 17.85
C ALA A 603 -16.26 7.96 16.33
N GLY A 604 -16.74 6.84 15.78
CA GLY A 604 -16.59 6.52 14.36
C GLY A 604 -15.31 5.77 13.99
N GLN A 605 -14.43 5.44 14.94
CA GLN A 605 -13.37 4.43 14.73
C GLN A 605 -13.88 3.04 15.11
N SER A 606 -13.29 1.98 14.52
CA SER A 606 -13.60 0.62 14.96
C SER A 606 -13.30 0.52 16.45
N ILE A 607 -14.23 -0.03 17.24
CA ILE A 607 -14.04 -0.24 18.68
C ILE A 607 -13.11 -1.45 18.87
N THR A 608 -13.44 -2.58 18.24
CA THR A 608 -12.58 -3.76 18.16
C THR A 608 -11.32 -3.44 17.33
N GLN A 609 -10.12 -3.56 17.91
CA GLN A 609 -8.85 -3.27 17.22
C GLN A 609 -8.24 -4.50 16.52
N ARG A 610 -8.41 -5.69 17.08
CA ARG A 610 -7.94 -6.97 16.50
C ARG A 610 -9.02 -8.05 16.61
N CYS A 611 -8.96 -9.03 15.71
CA CYS A 611 -9.87 -10.18 15.74
C CYS A 611 -9.77 -10.92 17.07
N LYS A 612 -10.92 -11.28 17.64
CA LYS A 612 -11.01 -12.01 18.91
C LYS A 612 -12.11 -13.06 18.84
N SER A 613 -11.86 -14.24 19.38
CA SER A 613 -12.86 -15.31 19.45
C SER A 613 -13.51 -15.39 20.83
N TYR A 614 -14.82 -15.61 20.84
CA TYR A 614 -15.61 -15.91 22.02
C TYR A 614 -16.20 -17.31 21.85
N THR A 615 -15.94 -18.21 22.80
CA THR A 615 -16.36 -19.62 22.73
C THR A 615 -17.33 -19.98 23.84
N PHE A 616 -18.37 -20.75 23.52
CA PHE A 616 -19.29 -21.31 24.51
C PHE A 616 -19.90 -22.64 24.06
N GLN A 617 -20.21 -23.48 25.03
CA GLN A 617 -20.77 -24.82 24.78
C GLN A 617 -22.27 -24.74 24.53
N MET A 618 -22.75 -25.51 23.55
CA MET A 618 -24.17 -25.52 23.14
C MET A 618 -24.76 -26.94 23.19
N GLY A 619 -25.93 -27.08 23.83
CA GLY A 619 -26.77 -28.30 23.83
C GLY A 619 -26.78 -29.06 25.16
N ASP A 620 -27.81 -29.88 25.37
CA ASP A 620 -28.08 -30.64 26.62
C ASP A 620 -26.96 -31.61 27.05
N THR A 621 -26.00 -31.90 26.16
CA THR A 621 -24.89 -32.84 26.38
C THR A 621 -23.48 -32.22 26.30
N TYR A 622 -23.34 -30.90 26.14
CA TYR A 622 -22.05 -30.19 26.06
C TYR A 622 -21.08 -30.71 24.96
N GLN A 623 -21.60 -31.14 23.81
CA GLN A 623 -20.78 -31.77 22.76
C GLN A 623 -20.40 -30.83 21.60
N THR A 624 -20.92 -29.61 21.52
CA THR A 624 -20.64 -28.72 20.36
C THR A 624 -20.22 -27.33 20.83
N GLU A 625 -19.01 -26.93 20.46
CA GLU A 625 -18.46 -25.60 20.76
C GLU A 625 -18.92 -24.60 19.70
N LEU A 626 -19.54 -23.50 20.11
CA LEU A 626 -19.82 -22.36 19.23
C LEU A 626 -18.75 -21.29 19.41
N ARG A 627 -18.08 -20.93 18.32
CA ARG A 627 -17.03 -19.91 18.27
C ARG A 627 -17.48 -18.72 17.43
N ILE A 628 -17.62 -17.57 18.06
CA ILE A 628 -17.93 -16.30 17.40
C ILE A 628 -16.65 -15.49 17.28
N ILE A 629 -16.28 -15.15 16.05
CA ILE A 629 -15.09 -14.38 15.73
C ILE A 629 -15.53 -12.93 15.52
N ASP A 630 -15.22 -12.09 16.49
CA ASP A 630 -15.36 -10.64 16.37
C ASP A 630 -14.21 -10.07 15.54
N THR A 631 -14.53 -9.07 14.72
CA THR A 631 -13.58 -8.46 13.79
C THR A 631 -13.61 -6.94 13.89
N PRO A 632 -12.51 -6.25 13.56
CA PRO A 632 -12.55 -4.81 13.36
C PRO A 632 -13.60 -4.41 12.30
N GLY A 633 -14.27 -3.28 12.51
CA GLY A 633 -15.19 -2.73 11.53
C GLY A 633 -14.48 -2.15 10.30
N PHE A 634 -15.19 -2.15 9.17
CA PHE A 634 -14.77 -1.43 7.96
C PHE A 634 -15.51 -0.09 7.86
N GLY A 635 -14.93 0.85 7.10
CA GLY A 635 -15.39 2.24 7.04
C GLY A 635 -14.85 3.07 8.21
N ASP A 636 -13.61 2.80 8.64
CA ASP A 636 -12.95 3.50 9.73
C ASP A 636 -12.66 4.97 9.36
N THR A 637 -12.93 5.90 10.30
CA THR A 637 -12.67 7.34 10.09
C THR A 637 -11.19 7.70 9.96
N ARG A 638 -10.27 6.77 10.31
CA ARG A 638 -8.82 6.89 10.05
C ARG A 638 -8.45 6.75 8.57
N GLY A 639 -9.39 6.32 7.72
CA GLY A 639 -9.24 6.26 6.26
C GLY A 639 -8.99 4.84 5.73
N SER A 640 -8.84 4.75 4.40
CA SER A 640 -8.78 3.47 3.68
C SER A 640 -7.57 2.60 4.05
N GLU A 641 -6.43 3.20 4.40
CA GLU A 641 -5.24 2.44 4.83
C GLU A 641 -5.52 1.61 6.10
N GLN A 642 -6.28 2.15 7.04
CA GLN A 642 -6.68 1.42 8.25
C GLN A 642 -7.65 0.28 7.92
N ASP A 643 -8.58 0.51 6.98
CA ASP A 643 -9.50 -0.54 6.52
C ASP A 643 -8.74 -1.69 5.84
N ASP A 644 -7.70 -1.39 5.06
CA ASP A 644 -6.83 -2.39 4.44
C ASP A 644 -6.04 -3.19 5.50
N MET A 645 -5.52 -2.52 6.54
CA MET A 645 -4.88 -3.18 7.68
C MET A 645 -5.87 -4.08 8.45
N ASN A 646 -7.07 -3.58 8.72
CA ASN A 646 -8.14 -4.35 9.37
C ASN A 646 -8.48 -5.59 8.55
N MET A 647 -8.60 -5.45 7.23
CA MET A 647 -8.88 -6.57 6.35
C MET A 647 -7.71 -7.56 6.31
N GLN A 648 -6.47 -7.10 6.29
CA GLN A 648 -5.32 -7.99 6.39
C GLN A 648 -5.35 -8.84 7.67
N HIS A 649 -5.62 -8.22 8.83
CA HIS A 649 -5.75 -8.95 10.09
C HIS A 649 -6.87 -9.99 10.06
N ILE A 650 -8.02 -9.67 9.46
CA ILE A 650 -9.14 -10.61 9.32
C ILE A 650 -8.75 -11.79 8.42
N LEU A 651 -8.11 -11.54 7.28
CA LEU A 651 -7.67 -12.59 6.35
C LEU A 651 -6.63 -13.51 6.98
N GLU A 652 -5.67 -12.97 7.73
CA GLU A 652 -4.68 -13.74 8.48
C GLU A 652 -5.34 -14.61 9.55
N TYR A 653 -6.32 -14.07 10.27
CA TYR A 653 -7.08 -14.82 11.28
C TYR A 653 -7.86 -15.98 10.64
N ILE A 654 -8.56 -15.71 9.54
CA ILE A 654 -9.29 -16.73 8.77
C ILE A 654 -8.34 -17.83 8.31
N ASN A 655 -7.16 -17.49 7.79
CA ASN A 655 -6.20 -18.47 7.27
C ASN A 655 -5.73 -19.49 8.33
N ASN A 656 -5.81 -19.14 9.62
CA ASN A 656 -5.44 -20.03 10.72
C ASN A 656 -6.59 -20.96 11.18
N LEU A 657 -7.80 -20.83 10.62
CA LEU A 657 -8.93 -21.71 10.91
C LEU A 657 -8.92 -22.95 10.00
N THR A 658 -9.40 -24.08 10.51
CA THR A 658 -9.56 -25.30 9.69
C THR A 658 -10.79 -25.20 8.77
N HIS A 659 -11.84 -24.53 9.24
CA HIS A 659 -13.09 -24.35 8.53
C HIS A 659 -13.88 -23.13 9.04
N ILE A 660 -14.82 -22.67 8.23
CA ILE A 660 -15.82 -21.65 8.57
C ILE A 660 -17.21 -22.24 8.32
N ASN A 661 -18.14 -22.03 9.25
CA ASN A 661 -19.53 -22.44 9.08
C ASN A 661 -20.35 -21.28 8.52
N ALA A 662 -20.18 -20.07 9.06
CA ALA A 662 -20.95 -18.90 8.66
C ALA A 662 -20.09 -17.63 8.58
N ILE A 663 -20.40 -16.80 7.59
CA ILE A 663 -19.88 -15.44 7.41
C ILE A 663 -21.08 -14.50 7.53
N CYS A 664 -21.26 -13.92 8.70
CA CYS A 664 -22.39 -13.08 9.03
C CYS A 664 -22.05 -11.61 8.79
N PHE A 665 -22.69 -11.01 7.77
CA PHE A 665 -22.65 -9.57 7.54
C PHE A 665 -23.71 -8.87 8.38
N LEU A 666 -23.25 -8.10 9.36
CA LEU A 666 -24.10 -7.25 10.20
C LEU A 666 -24.38 -5.94 9.47
N LEU A 667 -25.65 -5.59 9.38
CA LEU A 667 -26.17 -4.42 8.68
C LEU A 667 -27.24 -3.72 9.55
N LYS A 668 -27.46 -2.42 9.30
CA LYS A 668 -28.68 -1.73 9.78
C LYS A 668 -29.77 -1.83 8.71
N PRO A 669 -31.06 -1.96 9.07
CA PRO A 669 -32.15 -2.13 8.10
C PRO A 669 -32.59 -0.83 7.42
N ASN A 670 -32.25 0.33 7.98
CA ASN A 670 -32.67 1.65 7.49
C ASN A 670 -31.53 2.48 6.87
N SER A 671 -30.55 1.81 6.26
CA SER A 671 -29.43 2.52 5.62
C SER A 671 -29.89 3.08 4.28
N THR A 672 -29.80 4.40 4.11
CA THR A 672 -30.15 5.08 2.84
C THR A 672 -29.06 4.97 1.77
N LYS A 673 -27.86 4.52 2.15
CA LYS A 673 -26.69 4.28 1.28
C LYS A 673 -25.92 3.06 1.81
N LEU A 674 -25.40 2.24 0.90
CA LEU A 674 -24.39 1.24 1.26
C LEU A 674 -23.01 1.86 1.12
N ASN A 675 -22.15 1.58 2.09
CA ASN A 675 -20.78 2.07 2.06
C ASN A 675 -19.98 1.39 0.94
N ILE A 676 -19.18 2.15 0.19
CA ILE A 676 -18.31 1.61 -0.87
C ILE A 676 -17.29 0.61 -0.32
N PHE A 677 -16.93 0.75 0.97
CA PHE A 677 -16.04 -0.18 1.67
C PHE A 677 -16.67 -1.57 1.86
N PHE A 678 -18.00 -1.70 1.88
CA PHE A 678 -18.67 -3.01 1.92
C PHE A 678 -18.34 -3.84 0.67
N LEU A 679 -18.29 -3.19 -0.51
CA LEU A 679 -17.93 -3.84 -1.77
C LEU A 679 -16.46 -4.27 -1.76
N SER A 680 -15.58 -3.40 -1.25
CA SER A 680 -14.16 -3.71 -1.08
C SER A 680 -13.97 -4.91 -0.16
N CYS A 681 -14.64 -4.92 1.00
CA CYS A 681 -14.58 -6.01 1.97
C CYS A 681 -15.01 -7.35 1.36
N LEU A 682 -16.14 -7.40 0.66
CA LEU A 682 -16.58 -8.61 -0.06
C LEU A 682 -15.53 -9.06 -1.07
N THR A 683 -15.02 -8.12 -1.88
CA THR A 683 -14.04 -8.41 -2.93
C THR A 683 -12.74 -8.97 -2.36
N GLN A 684 -12.25 -8.41 -1.25
CA GLN A 684 -11.05 -8.88 -0.56
C GLN A 684 -11.27 -10.24 0.12
N LEU A 685 -12.43 -10.46 0.74
CA LEU A 685 -12.78 -11.75 1.33
C LEU A 685 -12.80 -12.87 0.28
N PHE A 686 -13.40 -12.63 -0.89
CA PHE A 686 -13.39 -13.57 -2.02
C PHE A 686 -12.05 -13.68 -2.75
N SER A 687 -11.07 -12.81 -2.46
CA SER A 687 -9.70 -13.01 -2.94
C SER A 687 -9.00 -14.14 -2.17
N LEU A 688 -9.41 -14.36 -0.92
CA LEU A 688 -8.94 -15.47 -0.09
C LEU A 688 -9.82 -16.71 -0.26
N LEU A 689 -11.14 -16.55 -0.16
CA LEU A 689 -12.10 -17.65 -0.23
C LEU A 689 -12.52 -17.92 -1.68
N ASP A 690 -12.63 -19.19 -2.06
CA ASP A 690 -13.16 -19.56 -3.39
C ASP A 690 -14.68 -19.32 -3.51
N SER A 691 -15.23 -19.56 -4.70
CA SER A 691 -16.67 -19.38 -4.96
C SER A 691 -17.58 -20.27 -4.10
N ASN A 692 -17.06 -21.32 -3.45
CA ASN A 692 -17.87 -22.19 -2.62
C ASN A 692 -18.26 -21.52 -1.29
N ALA A 693 -17.49 -20.55 -0.82
CA ALA A 693 -17.79 -19.77 0.38
C ALA A 693 -19.03 -18.87 0.25
N LEU A 694 -19.53 -18.65 -0.98
CA LEU A 694 -20.74 -17.85 -1.23
C LEU A 694 -21.98 -18.39 -0.49
N ASN A 695 -22.06 -19.71 -0.30
CA ASN A 695 -23.17 -20.35 0.41
C ASN A 695 -23.11 -20.18 1.93
N ASN A 696 -21.97 -19.73 2.46
CA ASN A 696 -21.74 -19.49 3.88
C ASN A 696 -22.10 -18.06 4.28
N ILE A 697 -22.48 -17.20 3.32
CA ILE A 697 -22.83 -15.80 3.58
C ILE A 697 -24.25 -15.69 4.13
N ILE A 698 -24.33 -15.05 5.29
CA ILE A 698 -25.56 -14.78 6.03
C ILE A 698 -25.68 -13.28 6.27
N PHE A 699 -26.87 -12.73 6.12
CA PHE A 699 -27.14 -11.31 6.39
C PHE A 699 -27.89 -11.16 7.70
N CYS A 700 -27.30 -10.42 8.64
CA CYS A 700 -27.86 -10.16 9.95
C CYS A 700 -28.20 -8.67 10.09
N PHE A 701 -29.49 -8.35 10.17
CA PHE A 701 -29.94 -7.00 10.41
C PHE A 701 -30.05 -6.76 11.91
N THR A 702 -29.22 -5.85 12.40
CA THR A 702 -29.22 -5.36 13.78
C THR A 702 -30.18 -4.18 13.91
N SER A 703 -30.71 -3.94 15.11
CA SER A 703 -31.67 -2.84 15.36
C SER A 703 -32.95 -2.94 14.53
N ALA A 704 -33.41 -4.17 14.24
CA ALA A 704 -34.50 -4.44 13.31
C ALA A 704 -35.90 -4.17 13.87
N ARG A 705 -36.02 -3.79 15.14
CA ARG A 705 -37.30 -3.45 15.77
C ARG A 705 -38.03 -2.33 15.02
N SER A 706 -37.30 -1.29 14.59
CA SER A 706 -37.87 -0.14 13.85
C SER A 706 -38.47 -0.51 12.48
N THR A 707 -38.10 -1.66 11.93
CA THR A 707 -38.60 -2.19 10.65
C THR A 707 -39.46 -3.44 10.83
N PHE A 708 -40.02 -3.64 12.03
CA PHE A 708 -40.82 -4.82 12.37
C PHE A 708 -40.10 -6.14 12.05
N TYR A 709 -38.80 -6.19 12.33
CA TYR A 709 -37.92 -7.34 12.09
C TYR A 709 -37.82 -7.72 10.60
N THR A 710 -37.69 -6.71 9.75
CA THR A 710 -37.42 -6.88 8.32
C THR A 710 -36.17 -6.11 7.87
N PRO A 711 -35.54 -6.48 6.73
CA PRO A 711 -34.33 -5.82 6.21
C PRO A 711 -34.48 -4.34 5.81
N GLY A 712 -35.70 -3.78 5.83
CA GLY A 712 -35.98 -2.38 5.55
C GLY A 712 -35.46 -1.86 4.20
N ASP A 713 -35.10 -0.58 4.19
CA ASP A 713 -34.58 0.16 3.03
C ASP A 713 -33.20 -0.33 2.56
N THR A 714 -32.46 -1.01 3.41
CA THR A 714 -31.15 -1.58 3.05
C THR A 714 -31.26 -2.74 2.06
N ALA A 715 -32.35 -3.54 2.12
CA ALA A 715 -32.56 -4.70 1.25
C ALA A 715 -32.46 -4.41 -0.26
N PRO A 716 -33.18 -3.43 -0.84
CA PRO A 716 -33.08 -3.13 -2.27
C PRO A 716 -31.69 -2.64 -2.68
N LEU A 717 -30.99 -1.89 -1.82
CA LEU A 717 -29.61 -1.45 -2.08
C LEU A 717 -28.66 -2.64 -2.11
N LEU A 718 -28.80 -3.57 -1.17
CA LEU A 718 -27.99 -4.77 -1.08
C LEU A 718 -28.20 -5.65 -2.31
N LYS A 719 -29.45 -5.88 -2.73
CA LYS A 719 -29.77 -6.61 -3.96
C LYS A 719 -29.11 -6.00 -5.19
N LYS A 720 -29.18 -4.66 -5.34
CA LYS A 720 -28.56 -3.96 -6.47
C LYS A 720 -27.04 -4.13 -6.49
N MET A 721 -26.39 -4.00 -5.34
CA MET A 721 -24.94 -4.15 -5.23
C MET A 721 -24.49 -5.60 -5.47
N LEU A 722 -25.18 -6.59 -4.88
CA LEU A 722 -24.88 -8.01 -5.11
C LEU A 722 -25.04 -8.40 -6.59
N THR A 723 -25.99 -7.79 -7.30
CA THR A 723 -26.18 -8.01 -8.76
C THR A 723 -25.04 -7.39 -9.58
N SER A 724 -24.38 -6.35 -9.09
CA SER A 724 -23.26 -5.69 -9.78
C SER A 724 -21.90 -6.36 -9.59
N LEU A 725 -21.80 -7.33 -8.67
CA LEU A 725 -20.59 -8.11 -8.46
C LEU A 725 -20.47 -9.19 -9.56
N SER A 726 -19.29 -9.31 -10.16
CA SER A 726 -18.92 -10.37 -11.12
C SER A 726 -18.70 -11.75 -10.48
N ILE A 727 -18.77 -11.80 -9.15
CA ILE A 727 -18.67 -13.00 -8.31
C ILE A 727 -20.05 -13.65 -8.31
N GLY A 728 -20.14 -14.97 -8.50
CA GLY A 728 -21.41 -15.69 -8.62
C GLY A 728 -22.48 -15.23 -7.61
N SER A 729 -23.75 -15.20 -8.04
CA SER A 729 -24.86 -14.58 -7.28
C SER A 729 -24.90 -15.02 -5.81
N VAL A 730 -24.41 -14.18 -4.89
CA VAL A 730 -24.59 -14.35 -3.43
C VAL A 730 -26.11 -14.45 -3.17
N PRO A 731 -26.60 -15.52 -2.53
CA PRO A 731 -28.01 -15.64 -2.24
C PRO A 731 -28.43 -14.55 -1.26
N PHE A 732 -29.50 -13.82 -1.57
CA PHE A 732 -30.18 -12.93 -0.62
C PHE A 732 -31.65 -13.34 -0.53
N ARG A 733 -31.96 -14.22 0.42
CA ARG A 733 -33.27 -14.85 0.61
C ARG A 733 -33.67 -14.83 2.09
N LYS A 734 -34.91 -15.23 2.39
CA LYS A 734 -35.42 -15.25 3.76
C LYS A 734 -34.65 -16.26 4.63
N GLU A 735 -34.21 -17.36 4.04
CA GLU A 735 -33.55 -18.46 4.74
C GLU A 735 -32.20 -18.02 5.31
N ASN A 736 -31.43 -17.22 4.56
CA ASN A 736 -30.11 -16.73 4.96
C ASN A 736 -30.09 -15.27 5.42
N THR A 737 -31.25 -14.70 5.74
CA THR A 737 -31.38 -13.33 6.26
C THR A 737 -32.10 -13.37 7.60
N PHE A 738 -31.53 -12.73 8.62
CA PHE A 738 -32.00 -12.76 9.99
C PHE A 738 -32.09 -11.35 10.55
N CYS A 739 -33.12 -11.06 11.33
CA CYS A 739 -33.40 -9.72 11.82
C CYS A 739 -33.60 -9.78 13.34
N PHE A 740 -32.72 -9.09 14.08
CA PHE A 740 -32.71 -9.10 15.54
C PHE A 740 -32.63 -7.69 16.08
N ASP A 741 -32.82 -7.58 17.38
CA ASP A 741 -32.69 -6.33 18.10
C ASP A 741 -31.87 -6.53 19.37
N SER A 742 -30.95 -5.61 19.67
CA SER A 742 -30.10 -5.68 20.86
C SER A 742 -30.60 -4.79 22.00
N GLU A 743 -31.73 -4.09 21.81
CA GLU A 743 -32.26 -3.15 22.79
C GLU A 743 -32.74 -3.84 24.07
N ALA A 744 -33.26 -5.08 23.99
CA ALA A 744 -33.63 -5.83 25.19
C ALA A 744 -32.43 -6.15 26.08
N PHE A 745 -31.27 -6.45 25.48
CA PHE A 745 -30.01 -6.57 26.22
C PHE A 745 -29.56 -5.21 26.81
N ARG A 746 -29.65 -4.12 26.04
CA ARG A 746 -29.33 -2.76 26.55
C ARG A 746 -30.22 -2.38 27.74
N TYR A 747 -31.50 -2.74 27.71
CA TYR A 747 -32.44 -2.59 28.80
C TYR A 747 -31.97 -3.33 30.07
N LEU A 748 -31.54 -4.58 29.96
CA LEU A 748 -31.01 -5.34 31.11
C LEU A 748 -29.79 -4.64 31.75
N VAL A 749 -28.85 -4.17 30.92
CA VAL A 749 -27.65 -3.47 31.39
C VAL A 749 -27.99 -2.11 32.00
N ALA A 750 -28.96 -1.38 31.42
CA ALA A 750 -29.45 -0.11 31.94
C ALA A 750 -30.13 -0.28 33.32
N ARG A 751 -30.91 -1.35 33.50
CA ARG A 751 -31.56 -1.69 34.76
C ARG A 751 -30.54 -1.92 35.87
N GLN A 752 -29.43 -2.59 35.56
CA GLN A 752 -28.32 -2.79 36.50
C GLN A 752 -27.61 -1.49 36.87
N ASN A 753 -27.58 -0.51 35.95
CA ASN A 753 -27.13 0.86 36.18
C ASN A 753 -28.18 1.75 36.87
N LYS A 754 -29.22 1.14 37.48
CA LYS A 754 -30.28 1.80 38.27
C LYS A 754 -31.17 2.74 37.47
N ILE A 755 -31.17 2.67 36.13
CA ILE A 755 -32.13 3.39 35.29
C ILE A 755 -33.51 2.74 35.46
N GLN A 756 -34.55 3.55 35.61
CA GLN A 756 -35.93 3.08 35.77
C GLN A 756 -36.67 3.13 34.43
N PHE A 757 -37.55 2.15 34.23
CA PHE A 757 -38.42 2.02 33.06
C PHE A 757 -39.83 1.74 33.55
N ASP A 758 -40.83 2.21 32.82
CA ASP A 758 -42.24 1.93 33.10
C ASP A 758 -42.68 0.53 32.61
N ASN A 759 -43.91 0.15 32.95
CA ASN A 759 -44.45 -1.17 32.59
C ASN A 759 -44.68 -1.35 31.09
N ASN A 760 -44.97 -0.27 30.36
CA ASN A 760 -45.17 -0.33 28.91
C ASN A 760 -43.82 -0.51 28.21
N GLU A 761 -42.80 0.24 28.63
CA GLU A 761 -41.41 0.10 28.14
C GLU A 761 -40.89 -1.32 28.38
N LYS A 762 -41.11 -1.90 29.58
CA LYS A 762 -40.74 -3.30 29.86
C LYS A 762 -41.41 -4.28 28.89
N GLN A 763 -42.70 -4.14 28.62
CA GLN A 763 -43.42 -5.01 27.68
C GLN A 763 -42.84 -4.93 26.26
N GLU A 764 -42.40 -3.76 25.82
CA GLU A 764 -41.77 -3.61 24.52
C GLU A 764 -40.41 -4.33 24.43
N TYR A 765 -39.59 -4.24 25.49
CA TYR A 765 -38.32 -4.98 25.57
C TYR A 765 -38.54 -6.48 25.69
N GLU A 766 -39.59 -6.94 26.37
CA GLU A 766 -39.96 -8.36 26.46
C GLU A 766 -40.36 -8.93 25.08
N MET A 767 -41.13 -8.17 24.29
CA MET A 767 -41.41 -8.55 22.91
C MET A 767 -40.14 -8.60 22.05
N SER A 768 -39.24 -7.62 22.21
CA SER A 768 -37.95 -7.58 21.51
C SER A 768 -37.07 -8.78 21.85
N TRP A 769 -37.02 -9.14 23.14
CA TRP A 769 -36.33 -10.33 23.63
C TRP A 769 -36.85 -11.60 22.96
N LYS A 770 -38.18 -11.82 23.03
CA LYS A 770 -38.80 -13.04 22.48
C LYS A 770 -38.54 -13.21 20.99
N THR A 771 -38.67 -12.13 20.22
CA THR A 771 -38.38 -12.18 18.77
C THR A 771 -36.91 -12.45 18.51
N SER A 772 -36.00 -11.79 19.24
CA SER A 772 -34.56 -11.95 19.03
C SER A 772 -34.05 -13.34 19.49
N VAL A 773 -34.60 -13.93 20.55
CA VAL A 773 -34.35 -15.34 20.95
C VAL A 773 -34.79 -16.30 19.86
N SER A 774 -36.02 -16.14 19.34
CA SER A 774 -36.55 -16.98 18.27
C SER A 774 -35.67 -16.92 17.01
N GLU A 775 -35.28 -15.72 16.59
CA GLU A 775 -34.39 -15.56 15.44
C GLU A 775 -32.99 -16.11 15.72
N SER A 776 -32.51 -16.06 16.98
CA SER A 776 -31.15 -16.51 17.35
C SER A 776 -31.04 -18.01 17.28
N LYS A 777 -32.07 -18.71 17.78
CA LYS A 777 -32.25 -20.15 17.60
C LYS A 777 -32.38 -20.51 16.12
N ARG A 778 -33.13 -19.72 15.34
CA ARG A 778 -33.26 -19.93 13.88
C ARG A 778 -31.92 -19.82 13.16
N LEU A 779 -31.08 -18.85 13.53
CA LEU A 779 -29.75 -18.67 12.95
C LEU A 779 -28.85 -19.86 13.24
N VAL A 780 -28.76 -20.28 14.50
CA VAL A 780 -27.95 -21.44 14.90
C VAL A 780 -28.44 -22.72 14.20
N ASP A 781 -29.75 -22.92 14.13
CA ASP A 781 -30.35 -24.07 13.44
C ASP A 781 -30.05 -24.07 11.94
N TYR A 782 -30.15 -22.91 11.27
CA TYR A 782 -29.84 -22.76 9.86
C TYR A 782 -28.37 -23.09 9.58
N ILE A 783 -27.45 -22.55 10.39
CA ILE A 783 -26.01 -22.82 10.27
C ILE A 783 -25.71 -24.32 10.45
N ARG A 784 -26.40 -24.99 11.39
CA ARG A 784 -26.19 -26.41 11.68
C ARG A 784 -26.76 -27.34 10.60
N LYS A 785 -27.94 -27.01 10.05
CA LYS A 785 -28.73 -27.92 9.21
C LYS A 785 -28.56 -27.66 7.72
N ASP A 786 -28.47 -26.40 7.32
CA ASP A 786 -28.64 -25.97 5.94
C ASP A 786 -27.37 -25.37 5.31
N VAL A 787 -26.40 -24.93 6.12
CA VAL A 787 -25.15 -24.33 5.63
C VAL A 787 -24.04 -25.38 5.50
N PRO A 788 -23.43 -25.56 4.32
CA PRO A 788 -22.33 -26.50 4.16
C PRO A 788 -21.07 -26.00 4.89
N VAL A 789 -20.32 -26.90 5.53
CA VAL A 789 -19.05 -26.53 6.18
C VAL A 789 -18.00 -26.15 5.14
N TYR A 790 -17.50 -24.92 5.20
CA TYR A 790 -16.45 -24.43 4.32
C TYR A 790 -15.06 -24.78 4.86
N ARG A 791 -14.30 -25.66 4.19
CA ARG A 791 -12.98 -26.11 4.67
C ARG A 791 -11.84 -25.34 4.02
N ILE A 792 -11.09 -24.59 4.81
CA ILE A 792 -10.01 -23.72 4.34
C ILE A 792 -8.88 -24.55 3.70
N GLU A 793 -8.44 -25.64 4.36
CA GLU A 793 -7.28 -26.43 3.93
C GLU A 793 -7.47 -27.28 2.65
N LYS A 794 -8.71 -27.55 2.23
CA LYS A 794 -9.01 -28.52 1.14
C LYS A 794 -9.64 -27.91 -0.11
N SER A 795 -10.10 -26.66 -0.05
CA SER A 795 -10.86 -26.05 -1.13
C SER A 795 -10.21 -24.79 -1.72
N ILE A 796 -9.28 -24.16 -1.01
CA ILE A 796 -8.75 -22.87 -1.43
C ILE A 796 -7.51 -23.03 -2.33
N GLN A 797 -7.73 -22.92 -3.63
CA GLN A 797 -6.68 -22.50 -4.58
C GLN A 797 -6.91 -21.05 -4.98
N SER A 798 -6.48 -20.13 -4.13
CA SER A 798 -6.56 -18.69 -4.38
C SER A 798 -5.19 -18.04 -4.29
N MET A 799 -5.03 -16.90 -4.96
CA MET A 799 -3.77 -16.16 -4.96
C MET A 799 -3.38 -15.71 -3.54
N LYS A 800 -4.38 -15.29 -2.75
CA LYS A 800 -4.16 -14.81 -1.37
C LYS A 800 -3.80 -15.94 -0.41
N HIS A 801 -4.40 -17.12 -0.58
CA HIS A 801 -4.03 -18.28 0.22
C HIS A 801 -2.63 -18.79 -0.13
N ALA A 802 -2.29 -18.86 -1.42
CA ALA A 802 -0.94 -19.22 -1.85
C ALA A 802 0.11 -18.24 -1.26
N GLN A 803 -0.22 -16.94 -1.18
CA GLN A 803 0.63 -15.95 -0.52
C GLN A 803 0.91 -16.32 0.94
N PHE A 804 -0.12 -16.59 1.75
CA PHE A 804 0.06 -16.91 3.17
C PHE A 804 0.85 -18.19 3.38
N GLU A 805 0.52 -19.26 2.65
CA GLU A 805 1.23 -20.53 2.79
C GLU A 805 2.70 -20.42 2.37
N ILE A 806 3.03 -19.62 1.34
CA ILE A 806 4.44 -19.39 0.95
C ILE A 806 5.20 -18.64 2.05
N LEU A 807 4.60 -17.60 2.64
CA LEU A 807 5.21 -16.87 3.76
C LEU A 807 5.44 -17.79 4.96
N ASP A 808 4.49 -18.68 5.25
CA ASP A 808 4.58 -19.68 6.32
C ASP A 808 5.66 -20.74 6.05
N MET A 809 5.91 -21.05 4.77
CA MET A 809 6.93 -22.00 4.34
C MET A 809 8.34 -21.40 4.29
N ALA A 810 8.50 -20.08 4.21
CA ALA A 810 9.79 -19.43 3.99
C ALA A 810 10.86 -19.84 5.02
N ARG A 811 10.59 -19.64 6.32
CA ARG A 811 11.52 -20.03 7.39
C ARG A 811 11.76 -21.55 7.44
N PRO A 812 10.74 -22.42 7.40
CA PRO A 812 10.93 -23.87 7.30
C PRO A 812 11.86 -24.33 6.17
N ILE A 813 11.73 -23.72 4.98
CA ILE A 813 12.58 -24.03 3.83
C ILE A 813 14.03 -23.60 4.10
N LEU A 814 14.23 -22.36 4.53
CA LEU A 814 15.57 -21.80 4.77
C LEU A 814 16.33 -22.56 5.86
N GLU A 815 15.68 -22.92 6.96
CA GLU A 815 16.31 -23.70 8.04
C GLU A 815 16.60 -25.14 7.62
N THR A 816 15.76 -25.72 6.76
CA THR A 816 16.04 -27.03 6.15
C THR A 816 17.26 -26.96 5.23
N ILE A 817 17.34 -25.94 4.37
CA ILE A 817 18.51 -25.67 3.51
C ILE A 817 19.79 -25.56 4.35
N ARG A 818 19.75 -24.75 5.41
CA ARG A 818 20.89 -24.55 6.32
C ARG A 818 21.33 -25.85 6.99
N ASN A 819 20.38 -26.68 7.42
CA ASN A 819 20.70 -27.97 8.04
C ASN A 819 21.24 -29.01 7.05
N ILE A 820 20.73 -29.04 5.81
CA ILE A 820 21.27 -29.91 4.76
C ILE A 820 22.74 -29.55 4.49
N LEU A 821 23.06 -28.26 4.39
CA LEU A 821 24.45 -27.80 4.21
C LEU A 821 25.35 -28.19 5.38
N ARG A 822 24.88 -28.04 6.63
CA ARG A 822 25.62 -28.52 7.83
C ARG A 822 25.96 -30.01 7.73
N ASN A 823 24.99 -30.83 7.32
CA ASN A 823 25.16 -32.28 7.19
C ASN A 823 26.08 -32.67 6.03
N LEU A 824 26.04 -31.95 4.90
CA LEU A 824 26.97 -32.12 3.79
C LEU A 824 28.42 -31.82 4.21
N ILE A 825 28.63 -30.76 5.00
CA ILE A 825 29.96 -30.41 5.53
C ILE A 825 30.46 -31.50 6.50
N LEU A 826 29.61 -31.98 7.41
CA LEU A 826 29.97 -33.03 8.37
C LEU A 826 30.36 -34.33 7.67
N GLN A 827 29.59 -34.78 6.67
CA GLN A 827 29.91 -35.98 5.90
C GLN A 827 31.29 -35.92 5.23
N LYS A 828 31.71 -34.73 4.79
CA LYS A 828 33.02 -34.53 4.13
C LYS A 828 34.19 -34.53 5.12
N MET A 829 33.94 -34.20 6.39
CA MET A 829 35.00 -34.01 7.40
C MET A 829 35.16 -35.19 8.36
N THR A 830 34.13 -36.00 8.60
CA THR A 830 34.18 -37.09 9.59
C THR A 830 34.23 -38.47 8.95
N SER A 831 35.14 -39.34 9.40
CA SER A 831 35.19 -40.76 8.99
C SER A 831 33.99 -41.57 9.52
N PHE A 832 33.25 -41.03 10.48
CA PHE A 832 32.02 -41.58 11.03
C PHE A 832 30.81 -40.88 10.43
N LYS A 833 29.71 -41.61 10.22
CA LYS A 833 28.42 -41.09 9.77
C LYS A 833 27.75 -40.32 10.91
N VAL A 834 28.00 -39.02 11.01
CA VAL A 834 27.36 -38.12 11.98
C VAL A 834 26.46 -37.14 11.23
N SER A 835 25.24 -36.92 11.73
CA SER A 835 24.31 -35.90 11.21
C SER A 835 23.67 -35.09 12.34
N ILE A 836 23.30 -33.86 11.99
CA ILE A 836 22.49 -32.97 12.82
C ILE A 836 21.04 -33.11 12.38
N ILE A 837 20.19 -33.47 13.35
CA ILE A 837 18.74 -33.54 13.20
C ILE A 837 18.15 -32.27 13.81
N LEU A 838 17.31 -31.59 13.03
CA LEU A 838 16.59 -30.40 13.45
C LEU A 838 15.22 -30.82 14.00
N ARG A 839 14.92 -30.40 15.24
CA ARG A 839 13.67 -30.70 15.95
C ARG A 839 12.93 -29.40 16.24
N PRO A 840 11.86 -29.09 15.51
CA PRO A 840 11.04 -27.93 15.83
C PRO A 840 10.22 -28.19 17.09
N LYS A 841 10.18 -27.22 17.99
CA LYS A 841 9.36 -27.24 19.20
C LYS A 841 8.43 -26.04 19.21
N VAL A 842 7.16 -26.29 19.51
CA VAL A 842 6.13 -25.24 19.63
C VAL A 842 6.60 -24.19 20.64
N ASN A 843 6.55 -22.92 20.25
CA ASN A 843 6.74 -21.83 21.18
C ASN A 843 5.42 -21.58 21.94
N LEU A 844 5.34 -22.04 23.18
CA LEU A 844 4.10 -21.97 23.98
C LEU A 844 3.85 -20.57 24.59
N CYS A 845 4.87 -19.71 24.61
CA CYS A 845 4.76 -18.32 25.02
C CYS A 845 4.74 -17.47 23.76
N SER A 846 3.98 -16.36 23.72
CA SER A 846 3.94 -15.39 22.60
C SER A 846 5.28 -14.66 22.44
N GLY A 847 6.31 -15.45 22.11
CA GLY A 847 7.69 -15.03 22.08
C GLY A 847 8.04 -14.44 20.72
N VAL A 848 8.85 -13.42 20.73
CA VAL A 848 9.37 -12.75 19.54
C VAL A 848 10.88 -12.99 19.42
N HIS A 849 11.35 -13.07 18.19
CA HIS A 849 12.76 -13.08 17.84
C HIS A 849 13.25 -11.64 17.72
N CYS A 850 14.20 -11.22 18.56
CA CYS A 850 14.83 -9.92 18.43
C CYS A 850 16.00 -9.99 17.44
N LEU A 851 15.95 -9.15 16.40
CA LEU A 851 17.00 -9.06 15.38
C LEU A 851 18.25 -8.31 15.86
N VAL A 852 18.17 -7.62 17.01
CA VAL A 852 19.27 -6.80 17.56
C VAL A 852 20.03 -7.54 18.67
N CYS A 853 19.34 -8.35 19.47
CA CYS A 853 19.97 -9.03 20.59
C CYS A 853 20.89 -10.15 20.10
N LYS A 854 22.08 -10.21 20.70
CA LYS A 854 23.09 -11.21 20.32
C LYS A 854 22.61 -12.60 20.72
N PRO A 855 22.67 -13.60 19.82
CA PRO A 855 22.35 -14.97 20.17
C PRO A 855 23.36 -15.57 21.13
N ASP A 856 22.87 -16.50 21.92
CA ASP A 856 23.68 -17.45 22.66
C ASP A 856 24.33 -18.44 21.71
N LEU A 857 25.52 -18.93 22.04
CA LEU A 857 26.25 -19.90 21.24
C LEU A 857 26.38 -21.21 21.98
N TYR A 858 25.91 -22.31 21.38
CA TYR A 858 26.20 -23.65 21.89
C TYR A 858 26.68 -24.59 20.79
N PHE A 859 27.17 -25.76 21.19
CA PHE A 859 27.71 -26.76 20.27
C PHE A 859 26.73 -27.90 20.07
N VAL A 860 26.50 -28.27 18.81
CA VAL A 860 25.78 -29.46 18.40
C VAL A 860 26.82 -30.44 17.86
N GLY A 861 27.29 -31.34 18.71
CA GLY A 861 28.48 -32.14 18.42
C GLY A 861 29.70 -31.23 18.26
N THR A 862 30.30 -31.21 17.06
CA THR A 862 31.42 -30.33 16.72
C THR A 862 30.99 -29.01 16.06
N PHE A 863 29.70 -28.83 15.76
CA PHE A 863 29.19 -27.68 15.01
C PHE A 863 28.67 -26.58 15.96
N PRO A 864 29.25 -25.37 15.99
CA PRO A 864 28.69 -24.22 16.70
C PRO A 864 27.38 -23.76 16.04
N VAL A 865 26.35 -23.50 16.85
CA VAL A 865 25.05 -23.00 16.40
C VAL A 865 24.61 -21.81 17.26
N ALA A 866 23.97 -20.83 16.62
CA ALA A 866 23.34 -19.69 17.29
C ALA A 866 21.95 -20.05 17.82
N TYR A 867 21.68 -19.63 19.05
CA TYR A 867 20.40 -19.79 19.72
C TYR A 867 19.84 -18.44 20.11
N HIS A 868 18.63 -18.17 19.65
CA HIS A 868 17.93 -16.93 19.96
C HIS A 868 16.83 -17.25 20.97
N PRO A 869 17.04 -16.98 22.27
CA PRO A 869 16.00 -17.17 23.27
C PRO A 869 14.80 -16.28 22.90
N PRO A 870 13.57 -16.82 22.89
CA PRO A 870 12.39 -16.03 22.57
C PRO A 870 12.20 -14.94 23.64
N HIS A 871 12.03 -13.70 23.19
CA HIS A 871 11.70 -12.61 24.08
C HIS A 871 10.19 -12.54 24.31
N ILE A 872 9.76 -12.22 25.53
CA ILE A 872 8.34 -12.03 25.84
C ILE A 872 8.00 -10.54 25.68
N VAL A 873 6.94 -10.24 24.94
CA VAL A 873 6.36 -8.90 24.82
C VAL A 873 5.16 -8.80 25.76
N GLN A 874 5.15 -7.78 26.62
CA GLN A 874 4.02 -7.46 27.49
C GLN A 874 3.65 -5.99 27.29
N GLN A 875 2.37 -5.68 27.07
CA GLN A 875 1.84 -4.32 26.93
C GLN A 875 2.68 -3.44 25.96
N ASP A 876 2.96 -3.98 24.77
CA ASP A 876 3.77 -3.34 23.73
C ASP A 876 5.19 -2.92 24.17
N ARG A 877 5.78 -3.65 25.11
CA ARG A 877 7.18 -3.50 25.50
C ARG A 877 7.86 -4.86 25.57
N CYS A 878 9.07 -4.93 25.03
CA CYS A 878 9.94 -6.09 25.18
C CYS A 878 10.97 -5.83 26.30
N GLY A 879 11.17 -6.80 27.19
CA GLY A 879 12.13 -6.68 28.31
C GLY A 879 13.59 -6.47 27.89
N CYS A 880 13.93 -6.62 26.60
CA CYS A 880 15.29 -6.38 26.10
C CYS A 880 15.61 -4.90 25.79
N GLY A 881 14.61 -4.01 25.85
CA GLY A 881 14.78 -2.58 25.56
C GLY A 881 15.02 -2.22 24.10
N CYS A 882 14.98 -3.18 23.17
CA CYS A 882 15.05 -2.92 21.74
C CYS A 882 13.68 -2.45 21.19
N PRO A 883 13.65 -1.61 20.14
CA PRO A 883 12.41 -1.20 19.47
C PRO A 883 11.57 -2.41 19.01
N LEU A 884 10.24 -2.32 19.10
CA LEU A 884 9.34 -3.43 18.75
C LEU A 884 9.38 -3.81 17.26
N ASP A 885 9.66 -2.87 16.37
CA ASP A 885 9.87 -3.10 14.93
C ASP A 885 11.10 -3.98 14.64
N GLN A 886 11.97 -4.19 15.63
CA GLN A 886 13.12 -5.10 15.54
C GLN A 886 12.80 -6.51 16.07
N HIS A 887 11.52 -6.81 16.31
CA HIS A 887 11.06 -8.09 16.83
C HIS A 887 10.10 -8.77 15.85
N THR A 888 10.41 -10.00 15.45
CA THR A 888 9.53 -10.81 14.59
C THR A 888 8.83 -11.89 15.41
N PRO A 889 7.53 -12.17 15.19
CA PRO A 889 6.84 -13.27 15.87
C PRO A 889 7.56 -14.60 15.66
N MET A 890 7.72 -15.39 16.72
CA MET A 890 8.40 -16.68 16.65
C MET A 890 7.39 -17.82 16.91
N ASP A 891 6.87 -18.43 15.84
CA ASP A 891 5.92 -19.54 15.90
C ASP A 891 6.49 -20.80 16.57
N TYR A 892 7.80 -21.02 16.43
CA TYR A 892 8.52 -22.19 16.96
C TYR A 892 10.00 -21.91 17.19
N VAL A 893 10.58 -22.70 18.09
CA VAL A 893 12.01 -22.72 18.43
C VAL A 893 12.65 -23.99 17.86
N LEU A 894 13.88 -23.87 17.36
CA LEU A 894 14.64 -25.01 16.86
C LEU A 894 15.53 -25.62 17.95
N GLN A 895 15.43 -26.94 18.09
CA GLN A 895 16.39 -27.75 18.84
C GLN A 895 17.18 -28.61 17.86
N TYR A 896 18.39 -29.00 18.28
CA TYR A 896 19.29 -29.77 17.43
C TYR A 896 19.79 -31.00 18.19
N GLU A 897 19.74 -32.15 17.53
CA GLU A 897 20.19 -33.44 18.05
C GLU A 897 21.29 -34.00 17.15
N VAL A 898 22.27 -34.70 17.72
CA VAL A 898 23.30 -35.41 16.94
C VAL A 898 22.89 -36.87 16.81
N SER A 899 22.84 -37.36 15.57
CA SER A 899 22.64 -38.77 15.28
C SER A 899 23.90 -39.41 14.70
N ASN A 900 24.21 -40.61 15.19
CA ASN A 900 25.30 -41.45 14.72
C ASN A 900 24.79 -42.67 13.92
N ASP A 901 23.48 -42.71 13.61
CA ASP A 901 22.86 -43.84 12.93
C ASP A 901 23.19 -43.86 11.43
N GLY A 902 23.48 -45.06 10.91
CA GLY A 902 23.95 -45.27 9.53
C GLY A 902 22.94 -44.97 8.41
N SER A 903 21.73 -44.49 8.74
CA SER A 903 20.62 -44.16 7.83
C SER A 903 20.69 -42.73 7.25
N ILE A 904 21.89 -42.16 7.16
CA ILE A 904 22.07 -40.82 6.59
C ILE A 904 21.85 -40.87 5.07
N GLU A 905 21.06 -39.93 4.57
CA GLU A 905 20.88 -39.67 3.14
C GLU A 905 22.25 -39.51 2.45
N SER A 906 22.36 -40.02 1.22
CA SER A 906 23.61 -39.89 0.46
C SER A 906 23.90 -38.43 0.10
N GLU A 907 25.17 -38.07 -0.09
CA GLU A 907 25.59 -36.73 -0.52
C GLU A 907 24.81 -36.26 -1.77
N LYS A 908 24.58 -37.16 -2.73
CA LYS A 908 23.79 -36.88 -3.92
C LYS A 908 22.33 -36.54 -3.60
N GLN A 909 21.67 -37.34 -2.76
CA GLN A 909 20.28 -37.09 -2.37
C GLN A 909 20.14 -35.73 -1.67
N MET A 910 21.02 -35.44 -0.71
CA MET A 910 21.02 -34.15 -0.01
C MET A 910 21.27 -32.97 -0.97
N SER A 911 22.18 -33.12 -1.94
CA SER A 911 22.42 -32.07 -2.93
C SER A 911 21.21 -31.87 -3.86
N ASP A 912 20.53 -32.94 -4.27
CA ASP A 912 19.33 -32.85 -5.11
C ASP A 912 18.20 -32.12 -4.35
N MET A 913 17.98 -32.46 -3.08
CA MET A 913 17.02 -31.80 -2.19
C MET A 913 17.34 -30.31 -2.02
N LEU A 914 18.62 -29.97 -1.85
CA LEU A 914 19.08 -28.60 -1.69
C LEU A 914 18.73 -27.73 -2.91
N TYR A 915 18.96 -28.25 -4.12
CA TYR A 915 18.62 -27.54 -5.35
C TYR A 915 17.13 -27.42 -5.57
N GLU A 916 16.35 -28.47 -5.25
CA GLU A 916 14.89 -28.42 -5.35
C GLU A 916 14.31 -27.34 -4.43
N LEU A 917 14.74 -27.28 -3.17
CA LEU A 917 14.32 -26.26 -2.21
C LEU A 917 14.76 -24.84 -2.65
N CYS A 918 16.00 -24.69 -3.11
CA CYS A 918 16.54 -23.42 -3.58
C CYS A 918 15.75 -22.89 -4.80
N TYR A 919 15.44 -23.74 -5.77
CA TYR A 919 14.73 -23.31 -6.98
C TYR A 919 13.25 -23.08 -6.68
N SER A 920 12.64 -23.89 -5.82
CA SER A 920 11.27 -23.66 -5.36
C SER A 920 11.15 -22.31 -4.66
N SER A 921 12.13 -21.93 -3.85
CA SER A 921 12.20 -20.62 -3.19
C SER A 921 12.20 -19.47 -4.20
N ALA A 922 12.89 -19.62 -5.34
CA ALA A 922 12.95 -18.59 -6.38
C ALA A 922 11.60 -18.43 -7.10
N GLU A 923 10.90 -19.53 -7.39
CA GLU A 923 9.54 -19.51 -7.94
C GLU A 923 8.54 -18.86 -6.96
N PHE A 924 8.67 -19.17 -5.66
CA PHE A 924 7.88 -18.55 -4.61
C PHE A 924 8.13 -17.05 -4.47
N ALA A 925 9.39 -16.61 -4.50
CA ALA A 925 9.72 -15.19 -4.47
C ALA A 925 9.21 -14.45 -5.71
N TYR A 926 9.34 -15.05 -6.89
CA TYR A 926 8.76 -14.49 -8.12
C TYR A 926 7.24 -14.28 -7.98
N PHE A 927 6.53 -15.27 -7.42
CA PHE A 927 5.10 -15.14 -7.15
C PHE A 927 4.78 -13.96 -6.21
N LEU A 928 5.50 -13.84 -5.08
CA LEU A 928 5.28 -12.78 -4.10
C LEU A 928 5.59 -11.38 -4.67
N LEU A 929 6.71 -11.23 -5.39
CA LEU A 929 7.21 -9.93 -5.87
C LEU A 929 6.56 -9.46 -7.17
N HIS A 930 6.25 -10.38 -8.09
CA HIS A 930 5.89 -10.03 -9.47
C HIS A 930 4.48 -10.47 -9.87
N VAL A 931 3.88 -11.44 -9.17
CA VAL A 931 2.53 -11.90 -9.47
C VAL A 931 1.52 -11.28 -8.52
N VAL A 932 1.74 -11.33 -7.21
CA VAL A 932 0.84 -10.72 -6.21
C VAL A 932 1.30 -9.31 -5.82
N CYS A 933 2.58 -8.97 -6.01
CA CYS A 933 3.21 -7.72 -5.60
C CYS A 933 2.93 -7.38 -4.12
N CYS A 934 2.94 -8.40 -3.26
CA CYS A 934 2.42 -8.28 -1.89
C CYS A 934 3.47 -7.81 -0.87
N THR A 935 4.75 -7.89 -1.22
CA THR A 935 5.85 -7.44 -0.37
C THR A 935 6.81 -6.62 -1.23
N ASN A 936 7.37 -5.55 -0.64
CA ASN A 936 8.48 -4.85 -1.27
C ASN A 936 9.79 -5.64 -1.16
N ASP A 937 9.83 -6.61 -0.23
CA ASP A 937 11.00 -7.38 0.10
C ASP A 937 10.82 -8.88 -0.17
N ASP A 938 11.92 -9.52 -0.52
CA ASP A 938 12.01 -10.95 -0.79
C ASP A 938 12.35 -11.72 0.51
N PRO A 939 11.43 -12.51 1.07
CA PRO A 939 11.65 -13.20 2.34
C PRO A 939 12.76 -14.26 2.26
N PHE A 940 12.99 -14.85 1.09
CA PHE A 940 14.03 -15.86 0.92
C PHE A 940 15.41 -15.21 0.81
N PHE A 941 15.53 -14.12 0.03
CA PHE A 941 16.76 -13.34 -0.05
C PHE A 941 17.16 -12.77 1.32
N ILE A 942 16.22 -12.16 2.05
CA ILE A 942 16.46 -11.68 3.42
C ILE A 942 16.92 -12.83 4.31
N GLY A 943 16.24 -13.97 4.24
CA GLY A 943 16.60 -15.15 5.01
C GLY A 943 18.02 -15.66 4.73
N PHE A 944 18.43 -15.74 3.47
CA PHE A 944 19.81 -16.07 3.10
C PHE A 944 20.81 -15.07 3.70
N ALA A 945 20.55 -13.77 3.58
CA ALA A 945 21.42 -12.73 4.11
C ALA A 945 21.56 -12.82 5.64
N GLN A 946 20.45 -13.07 6.36
CA GLN A 946 20.43 -13.26 7.81
C GLN A 946 21.24 -14.49 8.22
N MET A 947 21.01 -15.65 7.58
CA MET A 947 21.77 -16.87 7.87
C MET A 947 23.28 -16.66 7.64
N ILE A 948 23.67 -16.00 6.55
CA ILE A 948 25.09 -15.70 6.25
C ILE A 948 25.68 -14.78 7.33
N ALA A 949 24.96 -13.73 7.72
CA ALA A 949 25.41 -12.80 8.75
C ALA A 949 25.63 -13.52 10.09
N GLU A 950 24.68 -14.37 10.51
CA GLU A 950 24.80 -15.16 11.72
C GLU A 950 26.01 -16.12 11.71
N GLU A 951 26.22 -16.85 10.60
CA GLU A 951 27.37 -17.77 10.49
C GLU A 951 28.73 -17.02 10.49
N CYS A 952 28.76 -15.81 9.92
CA CYS A 952 29.93 -14.93 10.00
C CYS A 952 30.17 -14.43 11.43
N ASP A 953 29.10 -14.06 12.14
CA ASP A 953 29.14 -13.62 13.53
C ASP A 953 29.68 -14.71 14.47
N ILE A 954 29.27 -15.97 14.26
CA ILE A 954 29.81 -17.13 14.98
C ILE A 954 31.32 -17.23 14.75
N THR A 955 31.75 -17.10 13.49
CA THR A 955 33.17 -17.18 13.09
C THR A 955 34.00 -16.07 13.74
N ASN A 956 33.47 -14.84 13.81
CA ASN A 956 34.17 -13.71 14.42
C ASN A 956 34.32 -13.84 15.95
N ARG A 957 33.44 -14.59 16.62
CA ARG A 957 33.42 -14.73 18.09
C ARG A 957 34.29 -15.90 18.62
N LYS A 958 34.76 -16.83 17.78
CA LYS A 958 35.56 -18.00 18.22
C LYS A 958 36.76 -18.26 17.31
N MET A 959 37.91 -18.64 17.90
CA MET A 959 39.17 -18.93 17.19
C MET A 959 39.21 -20.21 16.34
N SER A 960 38.10 -20.93 16.13
CA SER A 960 38.05 -22.02 15.13
C SER A 960 36.61 -22.40 14.78
N SER A 961 36.09 -21.89 13.68
CA SER A 961 34.91 -22.47 13.03
C SER A 961 35.10 -22.56 11.52
N GLN A 962 36.14 -23.27 11.08
CA GLN A 962 36.30 -23.64 9.67
C GLN A 962 35.00 -24.23 9.09
N LEU A 963 34.22 -24.94 9.92
CA LEU A 963 32.86 -25.42 9.62
C LEU A 963 31.87 -24.30 9.29
N ASN A 964 31.69 -23.31 10.17
CA ASN A 964 30.76 -22.19 9.93
C ASN A 964 31.27 -21.25 8.82
N THR A 965 32.59 -21.14 8.62
CA THR A 965 33.16 -20.43 7.48
C THR A 965 32.76 -21.11 6.17
N GLN A 966 32.94 -22.44 6.08
CA GLN A 966 32.50 -23.22 4.92
C GLN A 966 30.98 -23.12 4.72
N LEU A 967 30.19 -23.19 5.79
CA LEU A 967 28.74 -23.03 5.72
C LEU A 967 28.32 -21.66 5.21
N ALA A 968 28.97 -20.59 5.66
CA ALA A 968 28.70 -19.23 5.17
C ALA A 968 29.04 -19.10 3.68
N ASP A 969 30.13 -19.71 3.22
CA ASP A 969 30.52 -19.72 1.81
C ASP A 969 29.54 -20.55 0.94
N ASP A 970 29.13 -21.73 1.42
CA ASP A 970 28.14 -22.57 0.73
C ASP A 970 26.78 -21.86 0.66
N LEU A 971 26.37 -21.16 1.73
CA LEU A 971 25.16 -20.33 1.75
C LEU A 971 25.25 -19.16 0.76
N ARG A 972 26.40 -18.46 0.66
CA ARG A 972 26.61 -17.41 -0.35
C ARG A 972 26.51 -17.96 -1.77
N GLN A 973 27.10 -19.13 -2.02
CA GLN A 973 27.05 -19.76 -3.33
C GLN A 973 25.61 -20.14 -3.70
N LEU A 974 24.85 -20.69 -2.74
CA LEU A 974 23.46 -21.06 -2.96
C LEU A 974 22.57 -19.82 -3.14
N GLY A 975 22.77 -18.77 -2.34
CA GLY A 975 22.09 -17.48 -2.49
C GLY A 975 22.31 -16.86 -3.87
N LYS A 976 23.54 -16.93 -4.40
CA LYS A 976 23.82 -16.51 -5.78
C LYS A 976 23.05 -17.32 -6.82
N ARG A 977 22.98 -18.64 -6.66
CA ARG A 977 22.20 -19.51 -7.57
C ARG A 977 20.70 -19.24 -7.49
N TYR A 978 20.21 -18.97 -6.29
CA TYR A 978 18.85 -18.53 -6.05
C TYR A 978 18.55 -17.24 -6.85
N GLU A 979 19.42 -16.22 -6.75
CA GLU A 979 19.28 -14.97 -7.50
C GLU A 979 19.37 -15.19 -9.02
N GLU A 980 20.33 -16.01 -9.49
CA GLU A 980 20.45 -16.39 -10.89
C GLU A 980 19.16 -17.03 -11.40
N ARG A 981 18.58 -17.96 -10.64
CA ARG A 981 17.31 -18.62 -10.96
C ARG A 981 16.13 -17.65 -10.96
N LEU A 982 16.03 -16.77 -9.96
CA LEU A 982 14.98 -15.76 -9.91
C LEU A 982 15.04 -14.84 -11.15
N ASN A 983 16.25 -14.38 -11.50
CA ASN A 983 16.47 -13.57 -12.69
C ASN A 983 16.09 -14.31 -14.00
N GLU A 984 16.39 -15.61 -14.11
CA GLU A 984 15.95 -16.43 -15.24
C GLU A 984 14.42 -16.45 -15.36
N ILE A 985 13.71 -16.67 -14.24
CA ILE A 985 12.23 -16.70 -14.20
C ILE A 985 11.67 -15.34 -14.63
N VAL A 986 12.22 -14.24 -14.09
CA VAL A 986 11.82 -12.86 -14.44
C VAL A 986 12.01 -12.56 -15.93
N GLN A 987 13.09 -13.05 -16.54
CA GLN A 987 13.37 -12.85 -17.96
C GLN A 987 12.44 -13.67 -18.87
N GLN A 988 12.00 -14.85 -18.44
CA GLN A 988 11.17 -15.77 -19.24
C GLN A 988 9.69 -15.37 -19.36
N ARG A 989 9.23 -14.33 -18.62
CA ARG A 989 7.90 -13.69 -18.72
C ARG A 989 6.67 -14.60 -18.55
N ASN A 990 6.81 -15.82 -18.06
CA ASN A 990 5.65 -16.68 -17.85
C ASN A 990 5.14 -16.55 -16.41
N PRO A 991 3.87 -16.15 -16.19
CA PRO A 991 3.27 -16.24 -14.87
C PRO A 991 3.12 -17.72 -14.50
N THR A 992 3.62 -18.12 -13.33
CA THR A 992 3.41 -19.45 -12.77
C THR A 992 1.91 -19.64 -12.58
N ASN A 993 1.33 -20.68 -13.20
CA ASN A 993 -0.08 -21.01 -13.01
C ASN A 993 -0.29 -21.36 -11.53
N LEU A 994 -1.40 -20.89 -10.94
CA LEU A 994 -1.74 -21.15 -9.55
C LEU A 994 -1.74 -22.66 -9.24
N SER A 995 -2.22 -23.51 -10.15
CA SER A 995 -2.16 -24.97 -9.98
C SER A 995 -0.73 -25.50 -9.84
N ASP A 996 0.19 -24.96 -10.63
CA ASP A 996 1.60 -25.38 -10.64
C ASP A 996 2.31 -24.90 -9.38
N LEU A 997 1.94 -23.72 -8.88
CA LEU A 997 2.41 -23.19 -7.60
C LEU A 997 1.99 -24.08 -6.42
N TYR A 998 0.71 -24.49 -6.35
CA TYR A 998 0.26 -25.43 -5.31
C TYR A 998 0.92 -26.81 -5.45
N ASN A 999 1.19 -27.29 -6.67
CA ASN A 999 1.95 -28.52 -6.86
C ASN A 999 3.38 -28.38 -6.34
N LEU A 1000 4.02 -27.23 -6.55
CA LEU A 1000 5.35 -26.92 -6.03
C LEU A 1000 5.37 -26.89 -4.50
N MET A 1001 4.39 -26.22 -3.88
CA MET A 1001 4.21 -26.20 -2.42
C MET A 1001 4.02 -27.62 -1.87
N ASN A 1002 3.20 -28.45 -2.53
CA ASN A 1002 3.01 -29.84 -2.16
C ASN A 1002 4.30 -30.67 -2.29
N ASN A 1003 5.14 -30.40 -3.29
CA ASN A 1003 6.43 -31.07 -3.42
C ASN A 1003 7.38 -30.67 -2.29
N VAL A 1004 7.47 -29.38 -1.98
CA VAL A 1004 8.27 -28.88 -0.86
C VAL A 1004 7.79 -29.44 0.49
N ALA A 1005 6.47 -29.55 0.68
CA ALA A 1005 5.87 -30.14 1.89
C ALA A 1005 6.13 -31.65 2.04
N ARG A 1006 6.66 -32.35 1.02
CA ARG A 1006 7.06 -33.77 1.15
C ARG A 1006 8.38 -33.94 1.89
N PHE A 1007 9.22 -32.91 1.95
CA PHE A 1007 10.47 -32.98 2.69
C PHE A 1007 10.18 -33.13 4.19
N PRO A 1008 10.62 -34.22 4.86
CA PRO A 1008 10.25 -34.51 6.24
C PRO A 1008 10.51 -33.35 7.21
N MET A 1009 11.68 -32.71 7.08
CA MET A 1009 12.08 -31.58 7.91
C MET A 1009 11.23 -30.32 7.70
N VAL A 1010 10.83 -30.04 6.45
CA VAL A 1010 9.92 -28.91 6.14
C VAL A 1010 8.54 -29.21 6.71
N ARG A 1011 8.03 -30.42 6.48
CA ARG A 1011 6.73 -30.87 6.97
C ARG A 1011 6.60 -30.82 8.49
N GLU A 1012 7.62 -31.29 9.21
CA GLU A 1012 7.65 -31.25 10.68
C GLU A 1012 7.60 -29.79 11.19
N GLN A 1013 8.35 -28.87 10.57
CA GLN A 1013 8.33 -27.46 10.92
C GLN A 1013 6.96 -26.81 10.64
N ILE A 1014 6.38 -27.03 9.47
CA ILE A 1014 5.04 -26.51 9.12
C ILE A 1014 3.98 -27.04 10.09
N ALA A 1015 4.04 -28.32 10.47
CA ALA A 1015 3.12 -28.88 11.46
C ALA A 1015 3.21 -28.16 12.81
N VAL A 1016 4.43 -27.84 13.27
CA VAL A 1016 4.65 -27.10 14.51
C VAL A 1016 4.18 -25.65 14.40
N VAL A 1017 4.37 -24.98 13.26
CA VAL A 1017 3.81 -23.63 12.99
C VAL A 1017 2.30 -23.64 13.15
N LYS A 1018 1.61 -24.60 12.50
CA LYS A 1018 0.14 -24.72 12.57
C LYS A 1018 -0.35 -24.99 14.00
N VAL A 1019 0.34 -25.85 14.75
CA VAL A 1019 0.02 -26.12 16.16
C VAL A 1019 0.25 -24.89 17.03
N GLY A 1020 1.37 -24.19 16.85
CA GLY A 1020 1.71 -22.97 17.59
C GLY A 1020 0.67 -21.88 17.38
N ARG A 1021 0.25 -21.63 16.13
CA ARG A 1021 -0.81 -20.66 15.83
C ARG A 1021 -2.15 -21.05 16.40
N LYS A 1022 -2.55 -22.33 16.34
CA LYS A 1022 -3.78 -22.79 16.99
C LYS A 1022 -3.75 -22.54 18.50
N ILE A 1023 -2.60 -22.71 19.15
CA ILE A 1023 -2.42 -22.40 20.57
C ILE A 1023 -2.49 -20.89 20.83
N MET A 1024 -1.85 -20.07 19.99
CA MET A 1024 -1.91 -18.60 20.11
C MET A 1024 -3.34 -18.08 19.93
N MET A 1025 -4.11 -18.63 18.98
CA MET A 1025 -5.53 -18.30 18.84
C MET A 1025 -6.31 -18.64 20.11
N LYS A 1026 -6.08 -19.82 20.70
CA LYS A 1026 -6.70 -20.22 21.97
C LYS A 1026 -6.30 -19.34 23.16
N GLN A 1027 -5.08 -18.79 23.18
CA GLN A 1027 -4.64 -17.86 24.24
C GLN A 1027 -5.38 -16.52 24.18
N HIS A 1028 -5.96 -16.17 23.03
CA HIS A 1028 -6.78 -14.98 22.82
C HIS A 1028 -8.28 -15.28 22.77
N GLU A 1029 -8.68 -16.55 22.97
CA GLU A 1029 -10.07 -16.96 23.12
C GLU A 1029 -10.58 -16.60 24.52
N TYR A 1030 -11.77 -16.00 24.59
CA TYR A 1030 -12.49 -15.84 25.85
C TYR A 1030 -13.53 -16.95 25.96
N GLU A 1031 -13.28 -17.89 26.86
CA GLU A 1031 -14.24 -18.96 27.18
C GLU A 1031 -15.29 -18.41 28.15
N ILE A 1032 -16.57 -18.56 27.80
CA ILE A 1032 -17.66 -18.14 28.68
C ILE A 1032 -17.78 -19.17 29.82
N PRO A 1033 -17.59 -18.78 31.09
CA PRO A 1033 -17.84 -19.67 32.21
C PRO A 1033 -19.34 -19.97 32.26
N ILE A 1034 -19.70 -21.25 32.15
CA ILE A 1034 -21.05 -21.72 32.45
C ILE A 1034 -20.99 -22.25 33.89
N GLU A 1035 -21.62 -21.55 34.84
CA GLU A 1035 -21.83 -22.07 36.21
C GLU A 1035 -23.06 -22.98 36.26
#